data_AF-A0A9W9V0L8-F1
#
_entry.id   AF-A0A9W9V0L8-F1
#
_cell.length_a   1.000
_cell.length_b   1.000
_cell.length_c   1.000
_cell.angle_alpha   90.00
_cell.angle_beta   90.00
_cell.angle_gamma   90.00
#
_symmetry.space_group_name_H-M   'P 1'
#
loop_
_entity.id
_entity.type
_entity.pdbx_description
1 polymer ?
#
loop_
_entity_poly.entity_id
_entity_poly.type
_entity_poly.pdbx_seq_one_letter_code
_entity_poly.pdbx_strand_id
1 'polypeptide(L)'
;MDTHDVSNVPEYFQHLQLQKKNLKNAQAVKGCPARPQKSRDEILMQFMFRQMMNPETPADPKHIRSSFLPPAYPPCVTPFSKLKKVMIKNLYLETHHREQYLLLRTVTRTDTITAVMAIVEDEDGSVLMIQLYNQEQELSGPQSLREGTVLVVKEPYVKVMADGDYGIRVDHLSDVRFIPEFDELVPLCWRKRVTQADENASFWKAKGNEHFNQGDHQSAIQRYSKCLETRSSPELQVTVQLNRSLSFLKSYCFDAALRDVEDVLSISELSEKALFRKGQALYQLRRFKESCETFALLTEKYPDNTQAAHEYARASSRLVEQESGKYEFRKMILEAKKRQPPRLDRGTYIGPVAVKQTQSHGRGLFTTQAVKAGDLLFCEKAFAHAFHGEDSPKGLRLLLNVDMDKATIGTQVELIELIVQKLYKNPSLLPDFVNLHHGTYKSVDYLQGGFTVVDTFLVERIILLNGFGCPLLSHESHIHSMKGDYGSAKKANERFHSSGVWSMASYINHSCLSNARRSFIGDMMIVRASRDLPPNTEITFWYKSPMTDDPKESPVNLQHWGFKCDCILCQDTRSLSKDVRSNRNKLLADLRRLFKRPKMNLPKIEDTISTLAGTYHRPASEIPRLELDSPYLSLAAIYASSGKHEKAVKFGIKSLESLGFVIKGGDIPHISDAPLVVQKWGLMTDAVVACWMILCNAFRELAPTLASQAEGYARVSYKICVGEDETFDRTYSRLSNRVDGFLTTSK
;
A
#
# COMPACT_ATOMS: atom_id res chain seq x y z
N MET A 1 -8.66 -5.34 1.81
CA MET A 1 -8.15 -4.00 2.19
C MET A 1 -7.81 -4.01 3.68
N ASP A 2 -7.03 -5.03 4.06
CA ASP A 2 -7.07 -5.63 5.40
C ASP A 2 -6.06 -4.96 6.33
N THR A 3 -6.05 -3.62 6.31
CA THR A 3 -5.26 -2.81 7.23
C THR A 3 -5.83 -2.92 8.64
N HIS A 4 -4.97 -2.79 9.64
CA HIS A 4 -5.36 -2.91 11.04
C HIS A 4 -6.20 -1.69 11.51
N ASP A 5 -7.52 -1.71 11.27
CA ASP A 5 -8.48 -0.73 11.81
C ASP A 5 -8.74 -1.02 13.30
N VAL A 6 -8.34 -0.10 14.18
CA VAL A 6 -8.51 -0.18 15.63
C VAL A 6 -9.50 0.86 16.17
N SER A 7 -10.31 1.47 15.31
CA SER A 7 -11.24 2.54 15.69
C SER A 7 -12.25 2.10 16.75
N ASN A 8 -12.60 0.81 16.79
CA ASN A 8 -13.55 0.24 17.76
C ASN A 8 -12.87 -0.42 18.98
N VAL A 9 -11.54 -0.36 19.07
CA VAL A 9 -10.79 -0.93 20.20
C VAL A 9 -10.73 0.11 21.32
N PRO A 10 -11.26 -0.17 22.53
CA PRO A 10 -11.42 0.84 23.58
C PRO A 10 -10.14 1.59 23.95
N GLU A 11 -9.00 0.90 24.02
CA GLU A 11 -7.69 1.49 24.33
C GLU A 11 -7.30 2.59 23.33
N TYR A 12 -7.33 2.29 22.03
CA TYR A 12 -6.97 3.25 20.98
C TYR A 12 -8.02 4.32 20.77
N PHE A 13 -9.30 3.99 21.01
CA PHE A 13 -10.39 4.95 20.93
C PHE A 13 -10.24 6.06 21.99
N GLN A 14 -9.74 5.76 23.19
CA GLN A 14 -9.44 6.79 24.20
C GLN A 14 -8.41 7.80 23.70
N HIS A 15 -7.36 7.37 23.01
CA HIS A 15 -6.39 8.27 22.39
C HIS A 15 -7.05 9.19 21.35
N LEU A 16 -7.94 8.65 20.51
CA LEU A 16 -8.69 9.44 19.53
C LEU A 16 -9.57 10.49 20.20
N GLN A 17 -10.30 10.11 21.26
CA GLN A 17 -11.14 11.04 22.03
C GLN A 17 -10.34 12.13 22.73
N LEU A 18 -9.17 11.81 23.28
CA LEU A 18 -8.26 12.80 23.86
C LEU A 18 -7.80 13.82 22.81
N GLN A 19 -7.42 13.36 21.61
CA GLN A 19 -7.02 14.26 20.53
C GLN A 19 -8.18 15.15 20.05
N LYS A 20 -9.40 14.62 19.98
CA LYS A 20 -10.60 15.43 19.70
C LYS A 20 -10.83 16.52 20.75
N LYS A 21 -10.66 16.18 22.03
CA LYS A 21 -10.77 17.16 23.13
C LYS A 21 -9.69 18.25 23.01
N ASN A 22 -8.44 17.86 22.76
CA ASN A 22 -7.34 18.80 22.58
C ASN A 22 -7.58 19.74 21.40
N LEU A 23 -8.04 19.21 20.26
CA LEU A 23 -8.42 20.01 19.10
C LEU A 23 -9.56 20.98 19.43
N LYS A 24 -10.59 20.54 20.17
CA LYS A 24 -11.69 21.42 20.59
C LYS A 24 -11.20 22.57 21.48
N ASN A 25 -10.29 22.28 22.41
CA ASN A 25 -9.68 23.29 23.28
C ASN A 25 -8.83 24.28 22.48
N ALA A 26 -8.03 23.78 21.53
CA ALA A 26 -7.24 24.62 20.63
C ALA A 26 -8.14 25.55 19.80
N GLN A 27 -9.21 25.02 19.21
CA GLN A 27 -10.16 25.80 18.41
C GLN A 27 -10.91 26.87 19.23
N ALA A 28 -10.98 26.75 20.55
CA ALA A 28 -11.59 27.77 21.42
C ALA A 28 -10.77 29.08 21.46
N VAL A 29 -9.48 29.05 21.15
CA VAL A 29 -8.60 30.23 21.07
C VAL A 29 -8.32 30.66 19.63
N LYS A 30 -9.09 30.15 18.66
CA LYS A 30 -8.94 30.48 17.24
C LYS A 30 -9.12 31.99 17.02
N GLY A 31 -8.20 32.57 16.25
CA GLY A 31 -8.23 34.00 15.92
C GLY A 31 -7.67 34.90 17.04
N CYS A 32 -7.24 34.35 18.17
CA CYS A 32 -6.48 35.11 19.15
C CYS A 32 -5.06 35.42 18.61
N PRO A 33 -4.50 36.62 18.87
CA PRO A 33 -3.13 36.92 18.48
C PRO A 33 -2.12 35.94 19.10
N ALA A 34 -1.16 35.47 18.31
CA ALA A 34 -0.10 34.55 18.74
C ALA A 34 1.00 35.29 19.52
N ARG A 35 0.67 35.81 20.70
CA ARG A 35 1.59 36.56 21.56
C ARG A 35 2.53 35.62 22.32
N PRO A 36 3.86 35.81 22.23
CA PRO A 36 4.82 34.98 22.96
C PRO A 36 4.56 35.10 24.46
N GLN A 37 4.21 33.98 25.11
CA GLN A 37 4.15 33.91 26.57
C GLN A 37 5.53 33.67 27.20
N LYS A 38 6.48 33.19 26.37
CA LYS A 38 7.85 32.84 26.74
C LYS A 38 8.82 33.73 25.98
N SER A 39 9.95 34.02 26.62
CA SER A 39 11.09 34.68 25.99
C SER A 39 11.75 33.79 24.95
N ARG A 40 12.57 34.39 24.07
CA ARG A 40 13.36 33.68 23.07
C ARG A 40 14.23 32.58 23.71
N ASP A 41 14.91 32.91 24.79
CA ASP A 41 15.83 31.99 25.47
C ASP A 41 15.08 30.84 26.13
N GLU A 42 13.90 31.09 26.72
CA GLU A 42 13.06 30.03 27.27
C GLU A 42 12.61 29.01 26.21
N ILE A 43 12.20 29.49 25.03
CA ILE A 43 11.79 28.61 23.92
C ILE A 43 12.96 27.75 23.44
N LEU A 44 14.14 28.36 23.28
CA LEU A 44 15.36 27.66 22.87
C LEU A 44 15.80 26.63 23.92
N MET A 45 15.84 27.02 25.21
CA MET A 45 16.21 26.12 26.29
C MET A 45 15.24 24.95 26.43
N GLN A 46 13.93 25.19 26.31
CA GLN A 46 12.92 24.12 26.37
C GLN A 46 13.10 23.13 25.21
N PHE A 47 13.37 23.63 24.00
CA PHE A 47 13.61 22.78 22.83
C PHE A 47 14.91 21.98 22.96
N MET A 48 16.01 22.62 23.37
CA MET A 48 17.29 21.96 23.60
C MET A 48 17.21 20.91 24.72
N PHE A 49 16.51 21.23 25.81
CA PHE A 49 16.27 20.29 26.91
C PHE A 49 15.48 19.07 26.43
N ARG A 50 14.45 19.27 25.58
CA ARG A 50 13.72 18.17 24.95
C ARG A 50 14.64 17.28 24.10
N GLN A 51 15.52 17.87 23.29
CA GLN A 51 16.50 17.13 22.49
C GLN A 51 17.48 16.32 23.36
N MET A 52 17.89 16.86 24.52
CA MET A 52 18.76 16.16 25.46
C MET A 52 18.06 15.02 26.21
N MET A 53 16.78 15.22 26.57
CA MET A 53 15.99 14.25 27.35
C MET A 53 15.38 13.13 26.51
N ASN A 54 15.37 13.27 25.18
CA ASN A 54 15.09 12.21 24.22
C ASN A 54 16.41 11.72 23.58
N PRO A 55 17.31 11.03 24.31
CA PRO A 55 18.27 10.18 23.60
C PRO A 55 17.44 9.18 22.79
N GLU A 56 17.94 8.77 21.62
CA GLU A 56 17.37 7.72 20.78
C GLU A 56 17.10 6.46 21.62
N THR A 57 15.99 6.45 22.34
CA THR A 57 15.56 5.34 23.14
C THR A 57 15.11 4.33 22.11
N PRO A 58 15.69 3.11 22.10
CA PRO A 58 15.21 2.05 21.24
C PRO A 58 13.70 2.02 21.41
N ALA A 59 12.96 2.08 20.29
CA ALA A 59 11.51 2.03 20.36
C ALA A 59 11.16 0.82 21.22
N ASP A 60 10.65 1.06 22.44
CA ASP A 60 10.12 -0.03 23.25
C ASP A 60 9.07 -0.68 22.34
N PRO A 61 9.23 -1.96 21.94
CA PRO A 61 8.28 -2.61 21.05
C PRO A 61 6.86 -2.64 21.66
N LYS A 62 6.72 -2.34 22.96
CA LYS A 62 5.44 -2.18 23.66
C LYS A 62 4.85 -0.76 23.59
N HIS A 63 5.60 0.26 23.15
CA HIS A 63 5.14 1.64 23.09
C HIS A 63 4.83 2.08 21.64
N ILE A 64 3.56 2.07 21.28
CA ILE A 64 3.09 2.44 19.94
C ILE A 64 3.18 3.96 19.77
N ARG A 65 4.03 4.42 18.83
CA ARG A 65 4.12 5.84 18.49
C ARG A 65 2.85 6.27 17.76
N SER A 66 2.20 7.35 18.20
CA SER A 66 1.01 7.89 17.54
C SER A 66 1.36 9.05 16.59
N SER A 67 0.71 9.08 15.43
CA SER A 67 0.74 10.16 14.45
C SER A 67 -0.67 10.70 14.26
N PHE A 68 -0.78 12.02 14.18
CA PHE A 68 -2.07 12.71 14.17
C PHE A 68 -2.29 13.47 12.87
N LEU A 69 -3.41 13.19 12.21
CA LEU A 69 -3.92 13.92 11.06
C LEU A 69 -4.99 14.92 11.53
N PRO A 70 -4.76 16.24 11.34
CA PRO A 70 -5.74 17.27 11.67
C PRO A 70 -6.93 17.22 10.70
N PRO A 71 -7.99 18.01 10.96
CA PRO A 71 -8.98 18.33 9.93
C PRO A 71 -8.28 18.78 8.64
N ALA A 72 -8.77 18.28 7.50
CA ALA A 72 -8.14 18.55 6.22
C ALA A 72 -8.25 20.04 5.84
N TYR A 73 -7.21 20.56 5.21
CA TYR A 73 -7.16 21.90 4.66
C TYR A 73 -6.49 21.87 3.27
N PRO A 74 -6.82 22.79 2.36
CA PRO A 74 -6.22 22.78 1.03
C PRO A 74 -4.77 23.29 1.05
N PRO A 75 -3.89 22.76 0.19
CA PRO A 75 -2.54 23.29 -0.02
C PRO A 75 -2.57 24.68 -0.68
N CYS A 76 -1.45 25.40 -0.60
CA CYS A 76 -1.31 26.69 -1.27
C CYS A 76 -1.12 26.53 -2.79
N VAL A 77 -2.16 26.90 -3.54
CA VAL A 77 -2.17 26.96 -5.02
C VAL A 77 -1.83 28.35 -5.58
N THR A 78 -1.63 29.34 -4.71
CA THR A 78 -1.30 30.70 -5.11
C THR A 78 0.16 30.80 -5.54
N PRO A 79 0.47 31.34 -6.74
CA PRO A 79 1.85 31.59 -7.16
C PRO A 79 2.60 32.46 -6.15
N PHE A 80 3.87 32.13 -5.89
CA PHE A 80 4.68 32.83 -4.88
C PHE A 80 4.73 34.35 -5.08
N SER A 81 4.78 34.83 -6.33
CA SER A 81 4.79 36.25 -6.67
C SER A 81 3.54 37.04 -6.25
N LYS A 82 2.43 36.34 -5.94
CA LYS A 82 1.19 36.96 -5.47
C LYS A 82 1.04 36.92 -3.95
N LEU A 83 1.91 36.20 -3.24
CA LEU A 83 1.83 36.09 -1.79
C LEU A 83 2.40 37.33 -1.12
N LYS A 84 1.77 37.75 -0.01
CA LYS A 84 2.23 38.88 0.80
C LYS A 84 3.01 38.39 2.01
N LYS A 85 4.14 39.02 2.29
CA LYS A 85 4.95 38.68 3.46
C LYS A 85 4.18 39.00 4.75
N VAL A 86 4.23 38.11 5.72
CA VAL A 86 3.76 38.33 7.10
C VAL A 86 4.91 38.06 8.07
N MET A 87 4.83 38.61 9.28
CA MET A 87 5.80 38.43 10.36
C MET A 87 5.18 37.59 11.48
N ILE A 88 5.98 36.90 12.30
CA ILE A 88 5.49 36.01 13.37
C ILE A 88 4.58 36.76 14.34
N LYS A 89 4.91 37.99 14.69
CA LYS A 89 4.12 38.85 15.59
C LYS A 89 2.69 39.15 15.10
N ASN A 90 2.44 38.98 13.80
CA ASN A 90 1.15 39.25 13.16
C ASN A 90 0.33 37.99 12.93
N LEU A 91 0.74 36.84 13.47
CA LEU A 91 0.03 35.58 13.31
C LEU A 91 -1.07 35.40 14.37
N TYR A 92 -2.08 34.62 14.02
CA TYR A 92 -3.21 34.26 14.87
C TYR A 92 -3.30 32.74 15.10
N LEU A 93 -3.69 32.35 16.31
CA LEU A 93 -3.79 30.94 16.72
C LEU A 93 -4.90 30.20 15.94
N GLU A 94 -4.67 28.92 15.66
CA GLU A 94 -5.55 28.01 14.89
C GLU A 94 -6.06 28.62 13.57
N THR A 95 -5.21 29.42 12.92
CA THR A 95 -5.57 30.20 11.72
C THR A 95 -4.57 29.97 10.60
N HIS A 96 -5.10 29.74 9.39
CA HIS A 96 -4.32 29.76 8.15
C HIS A 96 -4.25 31.18 7.62
N HIS A 97 -3.05 31.68 7.38
CA HIS A 97 -2.82 33.02 6.85
C HIS A 97 -2.80 32.95 5.32
N ARG A 98 -3.98 32.77 4.72
CA ARG A 98 -4.15 32.58 3.27
C ARG A 98 -3.59 33.77 2.47
N GLU A 99 -3.07 33.50 1.28
CA GLU A 99 -2.39 34.47 0.41
C GLU A 99 -1.17 35.18 1.04
N GLN A 100 -0.66 34.68 2.17
CA GLN A 100 0.52 35.21 2.84
C GLN A 100 1.67 34.19 2.86
N TYR A 101 2.88 34.66 3.12
CA TYR A 101 4.03 33.80 3.35
C TYR A 101 4.90 34.31 4.51
N LEU A 102 5.53 33.39 5.23
CA LEU A 102 6.59 33.67 6.20
C LEU A 102 7.94 33.37 5.58
N LEU A 103 8.92 34.24 5.86
CA LEU A 103 10.33 34.00 5.58
C LEU A 103 11.04 33.73 6.90
N LEU A 104 11.69 32.58 7.00
CA LEU A 104 12.18 32.04 8.26
C LEU A 104 13.60 31.50 8.12
N ARG A 105 14.37 31.58 9.20
CA ARG A 105 15.68 30.94 9.33
C ARG A 105 15.69 30.00 10.52
N THR A 106 16.21 28.79 10.36
CA THR A 106 16.38 27.85 11.49
C THR A 106 17.48 28.34 12.43
N VAL A 107 17.23 28.31 13.74
CA VAL A 107 18.18 28.74 14.79
C VAL A 107 18.57 27.62 15.75
N THR A 108 18.00 26.43 15.57
CA THR A 108 18.40 25.21 16.29
C THR A 108 18.70 24.10 15.29
N ARG A 109 19.40 23.07 15.76
CA ARG A 109 19.41 21.77 15.07
C ARG A 109 18.00 21.19 15.04
N THR A 110 17.71 20.37 14.04
CA THR A 110 16.43 19.65 13.96
C THR A 110 16.26 18.65 15.09
N ASP A 111 15.02 18.46 15.51
CA ASP A 111 14.54 17.28 16.21
C ASP A 111 13.56 16.51 15.29
N THR A 112 13.45 15.19 15.43
CA THR A 112 12.51 14.37 14.65
C THR A 112 11.80 13.38 15.56
N ILE A 113 10.47 13.53 15.66
CA ILE A 113 9.61 12.57 16.38
C ILE A 113 8.53 12.02 15.43
N THR A 114 7.56 12.87 15.08
CA THR A 114 6.49 12.59 14.09
C THR A 114 6.54 13.53 12.88
N ALA A 115 7.36 14.57 12.97
CA ALA A 115 7.64 15.58 11.95
C ALA A 115 9.08 16.04 12.13
N VAL A 116 9.64 16.70 11.11
CA VAL A 116 10.90 17.45 11.25
C VAL A 116 10.58 18.75 11.99
N MET A 117 11.21 18.97 13.14
CA MET A 117 10.96 20.10 14.02
C MET A 117 12.22 20.93 14.21
N ALA A 118 12.08 22.25 14.26
CA ALA A 118 13.15 23.18 14.61
C ALA A 118 12.57 24.46 15.20
N ILE A 119 13.37 25.22 15.93
CA ILE A 119 13.06 26.62 16.21
C ILE A 119 13.52 27.45 15.03
N VAL A 120 12.64 28.32 14.57
CA VAL A 120 12.85 29.25 13.47
C VAL A 120 12.67 30.68 13.95
N GLU A 121 13.34 31.62 13.28
CA GLU A 121 13.20 33.04 13.51
C GLU A 121 12.78 33.78 12.24
N ASP A 122 12.01 34.86 12.40
CA ASP A 122 11.80 35.87 11.36
C ASP A 122 12.81 37.03 11.47
N GLU A 123 12.74 38.00 10.57
CA GLU A 123 13.70 39.12 10.53
C GLU A 123 13.63 40.05 11.75
N ASP A 124 12.52 40.06 12.47
CA ASP A 124 12.37 40.82 13.73
C ASP A 124 13.02 40.07 14.91
N GLY A 125 13.58 38.87 14.69
CA GLY A 125 14.17 38.02 15.71
C GLY A 125 13.13 37.29 16.57
N SER A 126 11.85 37.34 16.20
CA SER A 126 10.80 36.58 16.87
C SER A 126 11.01 35.10 16.56
N VAL A 127 10.90 34.24 17.58
CA VAL A 127 11.11 32.79 17.42
C VAL A 127 9.82 32.01 17.59
N LEU A 128 9.70 30.92 16.84
CA LEU A 128 8.60 29.97 16.95
C LEU A 128 9.07 28.57 16.57
N MET A 129 8.40 27.52 17.05
CA MET A 129 8.67 26.16 16.56
C MET A 129 7.96 25.93 15.22
N ILE A 130 8.66 25.29 14.27
CA ILE A 130 8.07 24.77 13.05
C ILE A 130 8.00 23.24 13.08
N GLN A 131 6.96 22.66 12.49
CA GLN A 131 6.75 21.22 12.34
C GLN A 131 6.44 20.92 10.87
N LEU A 132 7.39 20.31 10.18
CA LEU A 132 7.29 19.92 8.78
C LEU A 132 6.97 18.42 8.68
N TYR A 133 5.75 18.10 8.23
CA TYR A 133 5.33 16.72 8.03
C TYR A 133 5.68 16.24 6.61
N ASN A 134 5.70 14.92 6.44
CA ASN A 134 5.93 14.23 5.17
C ASN A 134 7.30 14.48 4.51
N GLN A 135 8.24 15.07 5.25
CA GLN A 135 9.61 15.33 4.79
C GLN A 135 10.44 14.04 4.67
N GLU A 136 11.44 14.05 3.80
CA GLU A 136 12.35 12.91 3.64
C GLU A 136 13.22 12.69 4.89
N GLN A 137 13.58 11.43 5.16
CA GLN A 137 14.43 11.06 6.30
C GLN A 137 15.85 11.63 6.21
N GLU A 138 16.32 12.05 5.03
CA GLU A 138 17.59 12.76 4.87
C GLU A 138 17.61 14.10 5.64
N LEU A 139 16.43 14.72 5.83
CA LEU A 139 16.25 15.88 6.71
C LEU A 139 16.26 15.53 8.22
N SER A 140 16.40 14.26 8.57
CA SER A 140 16.46 13.74 9.95
C SER A 140 17.82 13.15 10.33
N GLY A 141 18.79 13.11 9.39
CA GLY A 141 20.16 12.62 9.64
C GLY A 141 21.20 13.74 9.89
N PRO A 142 22.51 13.47 9.81
CA PRO A 142 23.59 14.46 9.91
C PRO A 142 23.55 15.59 8.85
N GLN A 143 22.61 15.50 7.90
CA GLN A 143 22.29 16.47 6.85
C GLN A 143 20.91 17.14 7.04
N SER A 144 20.36 17.08 8.26
CA SER A 144 19.10 17.72 8.64
C SER A 144 19.08 19.23 8.41
N LEU A 145 17.92 19.90 8.58
CA LEU A 145 17.84 21.37 8.54
C LEU A 145 18.94 21.95 9.45
N ARG A 146 20.02 22.41 8.83
CA ARG A 146 21.16 22.95 9.57
C ARG A 146 20.74 24.28 10.14
N GLU A 147 21.32 24.66 11.26
CA GLU A 147 21.20 26.02 11.76
C GLU A 147 21.61 27.00 10.65
N GLY A 148 20.79 28.02 10.42
CA GLY A 148 20.93 28.99 9.34
C GLY A 148 20.23 28.62 8.03
N THR A 149 19.51 27.49 7.95
CA THR A 149 18.70 27.15 6.76
C THR A 149 17.56 28.14 6.61
N VAL A 150 17.45 28.76 5.44
CA VAL A 150 16.38 29.71 5.14
C VAL A 150 15.26 29.00 4.38
N LEU A 151 14.02 29.25 4.78
CA LEU A 151 12.84 28.69 4.14
C LEU A 151 11.70 29.71 4.08
N VAL A 152 10.84 29.51 3.10
CA VAL A 152 9.53 30.15 2.99
C VAL A 152 8.46 29.14 3.39
N VAL A 153 7.52 29.57 4.21
CA VAL A 153 6.26 28.86 4.46
C VAL A 153 5.13 29.64 3.83
N LYS A 154 4.47 29.05 2.83
CA LYS A 154 3.27 29.62 2.19
C LYS A 154 2.06 29.30 3.06
N GLU A 155 1.16 30.27 3.17
CA GLU A 155 -0.11 30.18 3.90
C GLU A 155 -0.01 29.55 5.29
N PRO A 156 0.89 30.07 6.16
CA PRO A 156 1.27 29.40 7.40
C PRO A 156 0.09 29.16 8.33
N TYR A 157 0.05 27.96 8.90
CA TYR A 157 -0.91 27.55 9.91
C TYR A 157 -0.27 27.54 11.29
N VAL A 158 -0.81 28.33 12.21
CA VAL A 158 -0.36 28.31 13.61
C VAL A 158 -1.25 27.38 14.42
N LYS A 159 -0.64 26.29 14.92
CA LYS A 159 -1.28 25.26 15.72
C LYS A 159 -0.94 25.41 17.19
N VAL A 160 -1.94 25.30 18.05
CA VAL A 160 -1.78 25.08 19.50
C VAL A 160 -1.47 23.61 19.74
N MET A 161 -0.43 23.37 20.52
CA MET A 161 0.13 22.06 20.80
C MET A 161 -0.39 21.50 22.12
N ALA A 162 -0.10 20.22 22.38
CA ALA A 162 -0.63 19.52 23.54
C ALA A 162 -0.08 20.05 24.88
N ASP A 163 1.10 20.69 24.86
CA ASP A 163 1.71 21.38 26.01
C ASP A 163 1.18 22.79 26.23
N GLY A 164 0.24 23.26 25.38
CA GLY A 164 -0.36 24.60 25.45
C GLY A 164 0.45 25.68 24.74
N ASP A 165 1.70 25.39 24.33
CA ASP A 165 2.46 26.25 23.44
C ASP A 165 1.86 26.22 22.02
N TYR A 166 2.41 27.00 21.09
CA TYR A 166 1.98 27.00 19.70
C TYR A 166 3.18 27.00 18.74
N GLY A 167 2.94 26.59 17.51
CA GLY A 167 3.96 26.49 16.47
C GLY A 167 3.36 26.48 15.07
N ILE A 168 4.21 26.62 14.06
CA ILE A 168 3.82 26.51 12.66
C ILE A 168 3.76 25.02 12.28
N ARG A 169 2.61 24.58 11.77
CA ARG A 169 2.46 23.22 11.23
C ARG A 169 2.33 23.30 9.71
N VAL A 170 3.05 22.43 9.00
CA VAL A 170 2.95 22.30 7.55
C VAL A 170 2.81 20.83 7.16
N ASP A 171 1.68 20.47 6.54
CA ASP A 171 1.37 19.10 6.09
C ASP A 171 1.64 18.88 4.60
N HIS A 172 1.66 19.94 3.79
CA HIS A 172 1.86 19.89 2.35
C HIS A 172 3.32 20.20 1.98
N LEU A 173 3.95 19.32 1.19
CA LEU A 173 5.33 19.55 0.72
C LEU A 173 5.45 20.81 -0.12
N SER A 174 4.46 21.08 -0.97
CA SER A 174 4.45 22.26 -1.85
C SER A 174 4.34 23.57 -1.10
N ASP A 175 4.00 23.57 0.19
CA ASP A 175 3.81 24.78 1.00
C ASP A 175 5.11 25.28 1.64
N VAL A 176 6.19 24.50 1.54
CA VAL A 176 7.53 24.88 1.98
C VAL A 176 8.44 25.04 0.78
N ARG A 177 9.20 26.14 0.75
CA ARG A 177 10.28 26.34 -0.22
C ARG A 177 11.58 26.61 0.51
N PHE A 178 12.56 25.74 0.34
CA PHE A 178 13.92 25.99 0.82
C PHE A 178 14.59 27.04 -0.05
N ILE A 179 15.16 28.05 0.59
CA ILE A 179 15.78 29.20 -0.06
C ILE A 179 17.30 29.06 0.03
N PRO A 180 18.02 28.94 -1.09
CA PRO A 180 19.47 28.90 -1.08
C PRO A 180 20.08 30.16 -0.46
N GLU A 181 21.25 30.02 0.17
CA GLU A 181 21.94 31.13 0.85
C GLU A 181 22.28 32.33 -0.05
N PHE A 182 22.37 32.10 -1.36
CA PHE A 182 22.67 33.09 -2.39
C PHE A 182 21.42 33.70 -3.04
N ASP A 183 20.22 33.28 -2.65
CA ASP A 183 18.97 33.83 -3.19
C ASP A 183 18.73 35.26 -2.67
N GLU A 184 18.20 36.13 -3.52
CA GLU A 184 17.94 37.53 -3.19
C GLU A 184 16.93 37.69 -2.06
N LEU A 185 16.03 36.71 -1.87
CA LEU A 185 15.07 36.67 -0.77
C LEU A 185 15.74 36.54 0.60
N VAL A 186 16.99 36.07 0.69
CA VAL A 186 17.70 35.95 1.97
C VAL A 186 18.08 37.36 2.47
N PRO A 187 17.60 37.79 3.65
CA PRO A 187 17.93 39.10 4.22
C PRO A 187 19.43 39.26 4.45
N LEU A 188 19.94 40.49 4.25
CA LEU A 188 21.38 40.78 4.41
C LEU A 188 21.92 40.42 5.80
N CYS A 189 21.11 40.59 6.85
CA CYS A 189 21.47 40.23 8.22
C CYS A 189 21.65 38.72 8.44
N TRP A 190 21.17 37.89 7.50
CA TRP A 190 21.28 36.43 7.56
C TRP A 190 22.37 35.86 6.67
N ARG A 191 22.89 36.64 5.71
CA ARG A 191 23.97 36.20 4.82
C ARG A 191 25.29 36.16 5.60
N LYS A 192 26.00 35.03 5.53
CA LYS A 192 27.41 35.00 5.92
C LYS A 192 28.17 35.96 4.99
N ARG A 193 29.13 36.74 5.49
CA ARG A 193 29.93 37.66 4.65
C ARG A 193 30.62 36.87 3.53
N VAL A 194 30.02 36.84 2.34
CA VAL A 194 30.65 36.27 1.15
C VAL A 194 31.57 37.34 0.58
N THR A 195 32.87 37.08 0.61
CA THR A 195 33.86 37.81 -0.19
C THR A 195 33.46 37.71 -1.66
N GLN A 196 33.26 38.86 -2.32
CA GLN A 196 32.93 39.01 -3.74
C GLN A 196 34.03 38.42 -4.65
N ALA A 197 34.17 37.09 -4.69
CA ALA A 197 34.85 36.41 -5.77
C ALA A 197 33.84 36.26 -6.91
N ASP A 198 34.26 36.49 -8.16
CA ASP A 198 33.39 36.52 -9.34
C ASP A 198 32.50 35.26 -9.45
N GLU A 199 31.23 35.39 -9.07
CA GLU A 199 30.19 34.34 -9.09
C GLU A 199 29.72 34.02 -10.52
N ASN A 200 30.67 33.68 -11.41
CA ASN A 200 30.38 33.34 -12.80
C ASN A 200 29.87 31.90 -12.96
N ALA A 201 29.42 31.54 -14.18
CA ALA A 201 28.86 30.20 -14.44
C ALA A 201 29.83 29.05 -14.10
N SER A 202 31.14 29.22 -14.36
CA SER A 202 32.15 28.20 -14.05
C SER A 202 32.31 27.97 -12.54
N PHE A 203 32.22 29.04 -11.74
CA PHE A 203 32.22 28.94 -10.27
C PHE A 203 31.03 28.12 -9.77
N TRP A 204 29.81 28.42 -10.23
CA TRP A 204 28.60 27.68 -9.81
C TRP A 204 28.63 26.22 -10.23
N LYS A 205 29.15 25.90 -11.42
CA LYS A 205 29.40 24.52 -11.85
C LYS A 205 30.38 23.81 -10.90
N ALA A 206 31.51 24.44 -10.56
CA ALA A 206 32.50 23.84 -9.68
C ALA A 206 31.91 23.54 -8.29
N LYS A 207 31.11 24.46 -7.74
CA LYS A 207 30.38 24.26 -6.48
C LYS A 207 29.34 23.15 -6.57
N GLY A 208 28.61 23.05 -7.68
CA GLY A 208 27.69 21.94 -7.93
C GLY A 208 28.41 20.58 -7.94
N ASN A 209 29.57 20.50 -8.60
CA ASN A 209 30.40 19.30 -8.61
C ASN A 209 30.91 18.93 -7.21
N GLU A 210 31.32 19.93 -6.41
CA GLU A 210 31.78 19.73 -5.03
C GLU A 210 30.68 19.06 -4.18
N HIS A 211 29.47 19.63 -4.16
CA HIS A 211 28.34 19.04 -3.43
C HIS A 211 27.93 17.67 -3.96
N PHE A 212 27.96 17.48 -5.29
CA PHE A 212 27.66 16.18 -5.90
C PHE A 212 28.61 15.09 -5.42
N ASN A 213 29.92 15.39 -5.36
CA ASN A 213 30.94 14.46 -4.88
C ASN A 213 30.82 14.18 -3.38
N GLN A 214 30.22 15.09 -2.61
CA GLN A 214 29.88 14.89 -1.19
C GLN A 214 28.60 14.09 -0.97
N GLY A 215 27.87 13.73 -2.03
CA GLY A 215 26.56 13.07 -1.95
C GLY A 215 25.40 14.00 -1.64
N ASP A 216 25.63 15.31 -1.48
CA ASP A 216 24.57 16.31 -1.28
C ASP A 216 23.96 16.71 -2.63
N HIS A 217 23.14 15.80 -3.16
CA HIS A 217 22.53 15.94 -4.47
C HIS A 217 21.56 17.13 -4.55
N GLN A 218 20.86 17.45 -3.44
CA GLN A 218 19.92 18.56 -3.40
C GLN A 218 20.64 19.92 -3.50
N SER A 219 21.72 20.11 -2.74
CA SER A 219 22.55 21.32 -2.90
C SER A 219 23.19 21.38 -4.28
N ALA A 220 23.67 20.25 -4.82
CA ALA A 220 24.22 20.20 -6.17
C ALA A 220 23.21 20.69 -7.23
N ILE A 221 21.95 20.23 -7.16
CA ILE A 221 20.86 20.68 -8.04
C ILE A 221 20.68 22.20 -7.96
N GLN A 222 20.70 22.78 -6.76
CA GLN A 222 20.55 24.23 -6.57
C GLN A 222 21.70 25.00 -7.25
N ARG A 223 22.96 24.57 -7.06
CA ARG A 223 24.14 25.24 -7.63
C ARG A 223 24.20 25.09 -9.15
N TYR A 224 23.84 23.92 -9.70
CA TYR A 224 23.72 23.74 -11.15
C TYR A 224 22.58 24.57 -11.74
N SER A 225 21.45 24.71 -11.04
CA SER A 225 20.35 25.56 -11.49
C SER A 225 20.78 27.03 -11.52
N LYS A 226 21.52 27.49 -10.51
CA LYS A 226 22.09 28.84 -10.50
C LYS A 226 23.10 29.08 -11.64
N CYS A 227 23.90 28.07 -11.95
CA CYS A 227 24.79 28.10 -13.11
C CYS A 227 24.01 28.31 -14.43
N LEU A 228 22.87 27.64 -14.61
CA LEU A 228 22.04 27.75 -15.81
C LEU A 228 21.27 29.07 -15.91
N GLU A 229 21.00 29.74 -14.78
CA GLU A 229 20.48 31.13 -14.77
C GLU A 229 21.52 32.15 -15.23
N THR A 230 22.82 31.82 -15.14
CA THR A 230 23.92 32.71 -15.50
C THR A 230 24.21 32.58 -16.99
N ARG A 231 24.38 33.71 -17.71
CA ARG A 231 24.73 33.71 -19.14
C ARG A 231 26.02 32.90 -19.35
N SER A 232 25.91 31.81 -20.09
CA SER A 232 26.94 30.78 -20.26
C SER A 232 26.96 30.30 -21.71
N SER A 233 28.05 29.65 -22.12
CA SER A 233 28.15 29.07 -23.46
C SER A 233 27.22 27.84 -23.60
N PRO A 234 26.75 27.51 -24.81
CA PRO A 234 25.90 26.33 -25.05
C PRO A 234 26.55 25.02 -24.56
N GLU A 235 27.86 24.87 -24.71
CA GLU A 235 28.60 23.68 -24.27
C GLU A 235 28.61 23.53 -22.74
N LEU A 236 28.73 24.66 -22.04
CA LEU A 236 28.64 24.69 -20.58
C LEU A 236 27.22 24.35 -20.11
N GLN A 237 26.19 24.87 -20.79
CA GLN A 237 24.79 24.54 -20.49
C GLN A 237 24.53 23.04 -20.62
N VAL A 238 24.93 22.43 -21.74
CA VAL A 238 24.81 20.98 -21.97
C VAL A 238 25.50 20.19 -20.86
N THR A 239 26.74 20.56 -20.51
CA THR A 239 27.50 19.89 -19.44
C THR A 239 26.79 19.96 -18.09
N VAL A 240 26.23 21.14 -17.77
CA VAL A 240 25.57 21.38 -16.48
C VAL A 240 24.21 20.72 -16.41
N GLN A 241 23.40 20.75 -17.49
CA GLN A 241 22.14 19.99 -17.59
C GLN A 241 22.40 18.49 -17.42
N LEU A 242 23.45 17.97 -18.06
CA LEU A 242 23.89 16.61 -17.84
C LEU A 242 24.21 16.37 -16.36
N ASN A 243 25.06 17.17 -15.71
CA ASN A 243 25.38 16.95 -14.31
C ASN A 243 24.15 17.06 -13.39
N ARG A 244 23.24 18.01 -13.66
CA ARG A 244 22.00 18.18 -12.92
C ARG A 244 21.03 17.03 -13.10
N SER A 245 20.88 16.49 -14.32
CA SER A 245 20.07 15.29 -14.59
C SER A 245 20.55 14.08 -13.79
N LEU A 246 21.86 13.90 -13.61
CA LEU A 246 22.39 12.83 -12.78
C LEU A 246 22.06 13.06 -11.29
N SER A 247 22.18 14.28 -10.80
CA SER A 247 21.74 14.61 -9.44
C SER A 247 20.24 14.33 -9.26
N PHE A 248 19.39 14.70 -10.23
CA PHE A 248 17.97 14.40 -10.20
C PHE A 248 17.68 12.89 -10.17
N LEU A 249 18.39 12.08 -10.96
CA LEU A 249 18.30 10.61 -10.89
C LEU A 249 18.66 10.08 -9.50
N LYS A 250 19.71 10.62 -8.86
CA LYS A 250 20.14 10.24 -7.51
C LYS A 250 19.16 10.67 -6.42
N SER A 251 18.43 11.77 -6.64
CA SER A 251 17.38 12.28 -5.74
C SER A 251 15.97 11.77 -6.06
N TYR A 252 15.82 10.79 -6.97
CA TYR A 252 14.54 10.19 -7.37
C TYR A 252 13.56 11.16 -8.06
N CYS A 253 14.07 12.26 -8.65
CA CYS A 253 13.32 13.24 -9.43
C CYS A 253 13.41 12.92 -10.93
N PHE A 254 12.80 11.82 -11.35
CA PHE A 254 13.00 11.25 -12.69
C PHE A 254 12.40 12.10 -13.80
N ASP A 255 11.26 12.76 -13.57
CA ASP A 255 10.67 13.69 -14.56
C ASP A 255 11.60 14.89 -14.83
N ALA A 256 12.22 15.45 -13.78
CA ALA A 256 13.16 16.54 -13.93
C ALA A 256 14.46 16.10 -14.62
N ALA A 257 14.95 14.90 -14.29
CA ALA A 257 16.08 14.30 -15.00
C ALA A 257 15.79 14.09 -16.49
N LEU A 258 14.60 13.59 -16.82
CA LEU A 258 14.17 13.33 -18.19
C LEU A 258 14.09 14.63 -19.01
N ARG A 259 13.53 15.69 -18.43
CA ARG A 259 13.49 17.01 -19.08
C ARG A 259 14.88 17.55 -19.40
N ASP A 260 15.80 17.52 -18.42
CA ASP A 260 17.17 18.01 -18.62
C ASP A 260 17.89 17.27 -19.76
N VAL A 261 17.71 15.95 -19.89
CA VAL A 261 18.36 15.18 -20.96
C VAL A 261 17.65 15.32 -22.31
N GLU A 262 16.34 15.55 -22.34
CA GLU A 262 15.61 15.86 -23.57
C GLU A 262 16.00 17.22 -24.14
N ASP A 263 16.16 18.24 -23.28
CA ASP A 263 16.68 19.55 -23.68
C ASP A 263 18.07 19.41 -24.30
N VAL A 264 18.98 18.64 -23.68
CA VAL A 264 20.33 18.36 -24.21
C VAL A 264 20.27 17.68 -25.59
N LEU A 265 19.43 16.67 -25.74
CA LEU A 265 19.28 15.91 -26.99
C LEU A 265 18.58 16.73 -28.10
N SER A 266 17.94 17.85 -27.77
CA SER A 266 17.37 18.77 -28.77
C SER A 266 18.39 19.74 -29.37
N ILE A 267 19.52 19.95 -28.69
CA ILE A 267 20.54 20.95 -29.05
C ILE A 267 21.78 20.29 -29.65
N SER A 268 22.23 19.17 -29.08
CA SER A 268 23.48 18.51 -29.43
C SER A 268 23.22 17.23 -30.23
N GLU A 269 24.19 16.81 -31.06
CA GLU A 269 24.21 15.44 -31.58
C GLU A 269 24.08 14.42 -30.44
N LEU A 270 23.63 13.20 -30.78
CA LEU A 270 23.40 12.10 -29.84
C LEU A 270 24.54 12.05 -28.81
N SER A 271 24.20 12.24 -27.54
CA SER A 271 25.16 12.21 -26.43
C SER A 271 25.01 10.89 -25.69
N GLU A 272 26.08 10.11 -25.62
CA GLU A 272 26.10 8.82 -24.90
C GLU A 272 25.57 8.96 -23.46
N LYS A 273 26.03 9.98 -22.73
CA LYS A 273 25.59 10.26 -21.35
C LYS A 273 24.12 10.66 -21.26
N ALA A 274 23.62 11.43 -22.24
CA ALA A 274 22.22 11.85 -22.27
C ALA A 274 21.30 10.66 -22.53
N LEU A 275 21.61 9.84 -23.54
CA LEU A 275 20.85 8.62 -23.87
C LEU A 275 20.83 7.65 -22.69
N PHE A 276 21.97 7.42 -22.04
CA PHE A 276 22.06 6.52 -20.89
C PHE A 276 21.14 6.98 -19.75
N ARG A 277 21.18 8.28 -19.41
CA ARG A 277 20.35 8.86 -18.35
C ARG A 277 18.87 8.93 -18.72
N LYS A 278 18.54 9.19 -20.00
CA LYS A 278 17.16 9.12 -20.52
C LYS A 278 16.59 7.71 -20.31
N GLY A 279 17.35 6.68 -20.71
CA GLY A 279 16.96 5.29 -20.50
C GLY A 279 16.73 4.96 -19.03
N GLN A 280 17.60 5.45 -18.13
CA GLN A 280 17.45 5.27 -16.68
C GLN A 280 16.21 5.98 -16.11
N ALA A 281 15.94 7.22 -16.50
CA ALA A 281 14.77 7.97 -16.05
C ALA A 281 13.47 7.29 -16.50
N LEU A 282 13.39 6.89 -17.78
CA LEU A 282 12.25 6.16 -18.34
C LEU A 282 12.02 4.82 -17.64
N TYR A 283 13.08 4.07 -17.34
CA TYR A 283 13.00 2.82 -16.59
C TYR A 283 12.37 3.04 -15.20
N GLN A 284 12.81 4.06 -14.45
CA GLN A 284 12.30 4.34 -13.11
C GLN A 284 10.85 4.85 -13.12
N LEU A 285 10.47 5.57 -14.17
CA LEU A 285 9.09 5.95 -14.46
C LEU A 285 8.24 4.79 -14.99
N ARG A 286 8.82 3.58 -15.12
CA ARG A 286 8.19 2.36 -15.64
C ARG A 286 7.71 2.46 -17.10
N ARG A 287 8.27 3.40 -17.85
CA ARG A 287 8.10 3.55 -19.31
C ARG A 287 9.07 2.60 -20.02
N PHE A 288 8.94 1.30 -19.76
CA PHE A 288 9.95 0.30 -20.14
C PHE A 288 10.12 0.17 -21.66
N LYS A 289 9.06 0.33 -22.45
CA LYS A 289 9.16 0.34 -23.92
C LYS A 289 10.10 1.44 -24.42
N GLU A 290 9.85 2.68 -24.01
CA GLU A 290 10.68 3.84 -24.39
C GLU A 290 12.09 3.75 -23.82
N SER A 291 12.24 3.17 -22.62
CA SER A 291 13.55 2.84 -22.04
C SER A 291 14.31 1.83 -22.90
N CYS A 292 13.65 0.76 -23.37
CA CYS A 292 14.25 -0.23 -24.27
C CYS A 292 14.69 0.40 -25.58
N GLU A 293 13.82 1.18 -26.22
CA GLU A 293 14.11 1.89 -27.47
C GLU A 293 15.31 2.83 -27.30
N THR A 294 15.38 3.55 -26.18
CA THR A 294 16.49 4.45 -25.86
C THR A 294 17.80 3.69 -25.65
N PHE A 295 17.78 2.58 -24.90
CA PHE A 295 18.98 1.77 -24.66
C PHE A 295 19.41 0.99 -25.91
N ALA A 296 18.49 0.56 -26.77
CA ALA A 296 18.81 -0.04 -28.06
C ALA A 296 19.58 0.94 -28.95
N LEU A 297 19.08 2.18 -29.08
CA LEU A 297 19.78 3.25 -29.79
C LEU A 297 21.16 3.52 -29.19
N LEU A 298 21.26 3.56 -27.86
CA LEU A 298 22.54 3.75 -27.17
C LEU A 298 23.54 2.63 -27.49
N THR A 299 23.12 1.37 -27.45
CA THR A 299 24.00 0.22 -27.77
C THR A 299 24.39 0.17 -29.25
N GLU A 300 23.55 0.69 -30.16
CA GLU A 300 23.86 0.80 -31.58
C GLU A 300 24.94 1.85 -31.83
N LYS A 301 24.80 3.04 -31.24
CA LYS A 301 25.72 4.16 -31.45
C LYS A 301 27.00 4.06 -30.63
N TYR A 302 26.95 3.42 -29.47
CA TYR A 302 28.05 3.30 -28.51
C TYR A 302 28.20 1.84 -28.06
N PRO A 303 28.65 0.95 -28.96
CA PRO A 303 28.72 -0.49 -28.69
C PRO A 303 29.68 -0.87 -27.54
N ASP A 304 30.67 -0.02 -27.24
CA ASP A 304 31.62 -0.25 -26.14
C ASP A 304 31.02 0.00 -24.74
N ASN A 305 29.81 0.57 -24.66
CA ASN A 305 29.13 0.80 -23.40
C ASN A 305 28.46 -0.49 -22.88
N THR A 306 29.24 -1.30 -22.17
CA THR A 306 28.76 -2.56 -21.57
C THR A 306 27.60 -2.36 -20.58
N GLN A 307 27.56 -1.23 -19.88
CA GLN A 307 26.47 -0.90 -18.96
C GLN A 307 25.16 -0.66 -19.69
N ALA A 308 25.18 -0.05 -20.88
CA ALA A 308 24.02 0.14 -21.72
C ALA A 308 23.41 -1.20 -22.15
N ALA A 309 24.24 -2.19 -22.51
CA ALA A 309 23.76 -3.54 -22.84
C ALA A 309 23.09 -4.23 -21.64
N HIS A 310 23.65 -4.07 -20.44
CA HIS A 310 23.06 -4.60 -19.21
C HIS A 310 21.70 -3.95 -18.90
N GLU A 311 21.60 -2.61 -18.97
CA GLU A 311 20.33 -1.91 -18.74
C GLU A 311 19.30 -2.20 -19.85
N TYR A 312 19.74 -2.39 -21.10
CA TYR A 312 18.88 -2.82 -22.20
C TYR A 312 18.25 -4.20 -21.93
N ALA A 313 19.07 -5.19 -21.52
CA ALA A 313 18.57 -6.52 -21.18
C ALA A 313 17.61 -6.49 -19.98
N ARG A 314 17.91 -5.65 -18.99
CA ARG A 314 17.07 -5.43 -17.82
C ARG A 314 15.71 -4.79 -18.19
N ALA A 315 15.71 -3.72 -18.99
CA ALA A 315 14.50 -3.07 -19.50
C ALA A 315 13.66 -4.03 -20.36
N SER A 316 14.32 -4.79 -21.24
CA SER A 316 13.67 -5.79 -22.10
C SER A 316 12.96 -6.87 -21.27
N SER A 317 13.59 -7.33 -20.18
CA SER A 317 12.97 -8.29 -19.27
C SER A 317 11.69 -7.75 -18.63
N ARG A 318 11.67 -6.46 -18.25
CA ARG A 318 10.46 -5.81 -17.70
C ARG A 318 9.39 -5.62 -18.77
N LEU A 319 9.76 -5.29 -20.01
CA LEU A 319 8.83 -5.17 -21.13
C LEU A 319 8.16 -6.52 -21.44
N VAL A 320 8.92 -7.61 -21.49
CA VAL A 320 8.36 -8.96 -21.68
C VAL A 320 7.37 -9.33 -20.57
N GLU A 321 7.66 -8.98 -19.32
CA GLU A 321 6.70 -9.15 -18.22
C GLU A 321 5.41 -8.34 -18.47
N GLN A 322 5.53 -7.06 -18.85
CA GLN A 322 4.38 -6.18 -19.14
C GLN A 322 3.51 -6.67 -20.29
N GLU A 323 4.11 -7.29 -21.32
CA GLU A 323 3.39 -7.76 -22.51
C GLU A 323 2.81 -9.16 -22.35
N SER A 324 3.52 -10.06 -21.66
CA SER A 324 3.18 -11.49 -21.64
C SER A 324 2.58 -11.98 -20.33
N GLY A 325 2.76 -11.27 -19.21
CA GLY A 325 2.36 -11.72 -17.88
C GLY A 325 3.10 -12.97 -17.40
N LYS A 326 4.22 -13.32 -18.03
CA LYS A 326 5.07 -14.43 -17.62
C LYS A 326 6.09 -13.94 -16.58
N TYR A 327 6.05 -14.57 -15.42
CA TYR A 327 6.95 -14.26 -14.31
C TYR A 327 7.61 -15.54 -13.82
N GLU A 328 8.86 -15.42 -13.37
CA GLU A 328 9.56 -16.47 -12.64
C GLU A 328 9.23 -16.35 -11.15
N PHE A 329 8.10 -16.94 -10.72
CA PHE A 329 7.56 -16.69 -9.37
C PHE A 329 8.50 -17.17 -8.27
N ARG A 330 9.18 -18.30 -8.45
CA ARG A 330 10.21 -18.76 -7.50
C ARG A 330 11.36 -17.75 -7.34
N LYS A 331 11.79 -17.08 -8.41
CA LYS A 331 12.82 -16.02 -8.30
C LYS A 331 12.26 -14.81 -7.56
N MET A 332 11.00 -14.43 -7.81
CA MET A 332 10.34 -13.34 -7.08
C MET A 332 10.24 -13.63 -5.59
N ILE A 333 9.90 -14.86 -5.18
CA ILE A 333 9.85 -15.27 -3.77
C ILE A 333 11.23 -15.15 -3.12
N LEU A 334 12.28 -15.64 -3.78
CA LEU A 334 13.65 -15.53 -3.28
C LEU A 334 14.12 -14.07 -3.17
N GLU A 335 13.77 -13.23 -4.13
CA GLU A 335 14.07 -11.80 -4.13
C GLU A 335 13.35 -11.08 -2.98
N ALA A 336 12.05 -11.37 -2.78
CA ALA A 336 11.25 -10.80 -1.70
C ALA A 336 11.84 -11.11 -0.32
N LYS A 337 12.27 -12.36 -0.08
CA LYS A 337 12.88 -12.77 1.21
C LYS A 337 14.24 -12.12 1.48
N LYS A 338 14.98 -11.77 0.43
CA LYS A 338 16.34 -11.20 0.55
C LYS A 338 16.36 -9.68 0.75
N ARG A 339 15.28 -8.99 0.39
CA ARG A 339 15.23 -7.52 0.36
C ARG A 339 14.45 -6.98 1.56
N GLN A 340 14.96 -5.92 2.17
CA GLN A 340 14.33 -5.20 3.26
C GLN A 340 14.39 -3.68 2.96
N PRO A 341 13.29 -3.04 2.50
CA PRO A 341 11.96 -3.60 2.21
C PRO A 341 11.92 -4.50 0.96
N PRO A 342 10.93 -5.40 0.81
CA PRO A 342 10.83 -6.38 -0.27
C PRO A 342 10.30 -5.75 -1.57
N ARG A 343 11.05 -4.79 -2.13
CA ARG A 343 10.73 -4.13 -3.40
C ARG A 343 11.34 -4.91 -4.56
N LEU A 344 10.50 -5.53 -5.39
CA LEU A 344 10.95 -6.40 -6.48
C LEU A 344 11.18 -5.59 -7.75
N ASP A 345 12.20 -5.90 -8.54
CA ASP A 345 12.37 -5.29 -9.85
C ASP A 345 11.54 -6.04 -10.90
N ARG A 346 10.24 -5.75 -11.01
CA ARG A 346 9.30 -6.44 -11.93
C ARG A 346 8.34 -5.46 -12.60
N GLY A 347 7.93 -5.76 -13.83
CA GLY A 347 6.97 -4.98 -14.61
C GLY A 347 5.53 -5.30 -14.21
N THR A 348 4.62 -4.33 -14.39
CA THR A 348 3.18 -4.54 -14.22
C THR A 348 2.59 -5.13 -15.50
N TYR A 349 2.00 -6.31 -15.42
CA TYR A 349 1.19 -6.91 -16.48
C TYR A 349 -0.29 -6.61 -16.23
N ILE A 350 -0.95 -5.96 -17.18
CA ILE A 350 -2.42 -5.83 -17.20
C ILE A 350 -2.95 -6.75 -18.30
N GLY A 351 -3.64 -7.81 -17.90
CA GLY A 351 -4.16 -8.82 -18.82
C GLY A 351 -5.51 -8.44 -19.42
N PRO A 352 -6.44 -9.39 -19.60
CA PRO A 352 -7.69 -9.16 -20.30
C PRO A 352 -8.73 -8.45 -19.43
N VAL A 353 -8.39 -7.25 -18.95
CA VAL A 353 -9.22 -6.45 -18.05
C VAL A 353 -9.26 -4.99 -18.47
N ALA A 354 -10.38 -4.32 -18.22
CA ALA A 354 -10.54 -2.90 -18.48
C ALA A 354 -11.43 -2.25 -17.43
N VAL A 355 -11.13 -1.00 -17.09
CA VAL A 355 -11.97 -0.19 -16.20
C VAL A 355 -13.19 0.29 -16.98
N LYS A 356 -14.38 0.12 -16.42
CA LYS A 356 -15.65 0.61 -16.98
C LYS A 356 -16.52 1.21 -15.89
N GLN A 357 -17.53 1.99 -16.30
CA GLN A 357 -18.57 2.42 -15.39
C GLN A 357 -19.50 1.25 -15.06
N THR A 358 -19.85 1.11 -13.79
CA THR A 358 -20.85 0.17 -13.28
C THR A 358 -22.21 0.86 -13.13
N GLN A 359 -23.26 0.08 -12.92
CA GLN A 359 -24.60 0.64 -12.70
C GLN A 359 -24.74 1.36 -11.35
N SER A 360 -24.08 0.87 -10.30
CA SER A 360 -24.31 1.31 -8.91
C SER A 360 -23.05 1.53 -8.07
N HIS A 361 -21.87 1.06 -8.50
CA HIS A 361 -20.63 1.05 -7.72
C HIS A 361 -19.57 2.04 -8.23
N GLY A 362 -19.96 3.02 -9.05
CA GLY A 362 -18.99 3.91 -9.70
C GLY A 362 -18.23 3.16 -10.80
N ARG A 363 -16.90 3.14 -10.75
CA ARG A 363 -16.08 2.39 -11.70
C ARG A 363 -15.80 0.98 -11.19
N GLY A 364 -15.64 0.05 -12.12
CA GLY A 364 -15.35 -1.35 -11.84
C GLY A 364 -14.38 -1.90 -12.87
N LEU A 365 -13.71 -3.00 -12.54
CA LEU A 365 -12.85 -3.72 -13.46
C LEU A 365 -13.64 -4.85 -14.13
N PHE A 366 -13.52 -5.00 -15.45
CA PHE A 366 -14.28 -5.98 -16.22
C PHE A 366 -13.36 -6.83 -17.08
N THR A 367 -13.69 -8.10 -17.27
CA THR A 367 -13.02 -8.93 -18.28
C THR A 367 -13.26 -8.37 -19.69
N THR A 368 -12.23 -8.35 -20.54
CA THR A 368 -12.36 -7.98 -21.97
C THR A 368 -12.61 -9.19 -22.85
N GLN A 369 -12.23 -10.38 -22.41
CA GLN A 369 -12.47 -11.67 -23.06
C GLN A 369 -12.82 -12.75 -22.03
N ALA A 370 -13.20 -13.95 -22.49
CA ALA A 370 -13.48 -15.06 -21.60
C ALA A 370 -12.18 -15.54 -20.92
N VAL A 371 -12.25 -15.86 -19.63
CA VAL A 371 -11.14 -16.42 -18.85
C VAL A 371 -11.59 -17.63 -18.05
N LYS A 372 -10.65 -18.52 -17.75
CA LYS A 372 -10.87 -19.74 -16.96
C LYS A 372 -10.43 -19.53 -15.51
N ALA A 373 -10.96 -20.36 -14.61
CA ALA A 373 -10.49 -20.40 -13.24
C ALA A 373 -8.96 -20.65 -13.20
N GLY A 374 -8.23 -19.80 -12.50
CA GLY A 374 -6.76 -19.86 -12.41
C GLY A 374 -6.03 -18.96 -13.39
N ASP A 375 -6.69 -18.41 -14.41
CA ASP A 375 -6.07 -17.48 -15.36
C ASP A 375 -5.60 -16.20 -14.65
N LEU A 376 -4.46 -15.68 -15.09
CA LEU A 376 -3.92 -14.42 -14.59
C LEU A 376 -4.72 -13.26 -15.19
N LEU A 377 -5.36 -12.48 -14.33
CA LEU A 377 -6.06 -11.26 -14.75
C LEU A 377 -5.06 -10.10 -14.87
N PHE A 378 -4.19 -9.96 -13.88
CA PHE A 378 -3.06 -9.03 -13.90
C PHE A 378 -2.06 -9.36 -12.78
N CYS A 379 -0.83 -8.89 -12.94
CA CYS A 379 0.22 -8.93 -11.92
C CYS A 379 0.77 -7.51 -11.79
N GLU A 380 0.40 -6.82 -10.72
CA GLU A 380 0.62 -5.39 -10.57
C GLU A 380 1.70 -5.10 -9.54
N LYS A 381 2.68 -4.29 -9.94
CA LYS A 381 3.64 -3.69 -9.02
C LYS A 381 3.02 -2.51 -8.29
N ALA A 382 3.11 -2.49 -6.96
CA ALA A 382 2.56 -1.43 -6.13
C ALA A 382 2.95 -0.04 -6.63
N PHE A 383 2.01 0.90 -6.56
CA PHE A 383 2.32 2.32 -6.72
C PHE A 383 3.30 2.75 -5.62
N ALA A 384 3.00 2.37 -4.37
CA ALA A 384 3.91 2.44 -3.24
C ALA A 384 3.61 1.31 -2.25
N HIS A 385 4.64 0.87 -1.53
CA HIS A 385 4.58 -0.21 -0.56
C HIS A 385 5.44 0.14 0.65
N ALA A 386 4.82 0.19 1.82
CA ALA A 386 5.44 0.45 3.11
C ALA A 386 5.44 -0.85 3.93
N PHE A 387 6.63 -1.32 4.32
CA PHE A 387 6.85 -2.66 4.83
C PHE A 387 7.26 -2.66 6.29
N HIS A 388 6.70 -3.57 7.07
CA HIS A 388 7.10 -3.87 8.44
C HIS A 388 7.46 -5.35 8.57
N GLY A 389 8.72 -5.64 8.88
CA GLY A 389 9.20 -6.98 9.25
C GLY A 389 9.29 -7.15 10.76
N GLU A 390 9.34 -8.40 11.24
CA GLU A 390 9.40 -8.72 12.68
C GLU A 390 10.62 -8.08 13.37
N ASP A 391 11.75 -7.94 12.66
CA ASP A 391 12.98 -7.28 13.14
C ASP A 391 13.04 -5.77 12.83
N SER A 392 11.92 -5.14 12.46
CA SER A 392 11.92 -3.73 12.09
C SER A 392 12.33 -2.85 13.27
N PRO A 393 13.43 -2.06 13.17
CA PRO A 393 13.84 -1.14 14.24
C PRO A 393 12.81 -0.03 14.46
N LYS A 394 11.99 0.25 13.44
CA LYS A 394 10.85 1.16 13.52
C LYS A 394 9.63 0.33 13.95
N GLY A 395 9.23 0.48 15.21
CA GLY A 395 8.00 -0.11 15.73
C GLY A 395 6.76 0.37 14.99
N LEU A 396 5.65 -0.33 15.18
CA LEU A 396 4.35 0.02 14.59
C LEU A 396 3.90 1.43 15.00
N ARG A 397 3.23 2.13 14.09
CA ARG A 397 2.66 3.45 14.34
C ARG A 397 1.14 3.39 14.37
N LEU A 398 0.54 4.15 15.29
CA LEU A 398 -0.89 4.42 15.36
C LEU A 398 -1.19 5.71 14.60
N LEU A 399 -1.92 5.63 13.50
CA LEU A 399 -2.44 6.80 12.79
C LEU A 399 -3.83 7.14 13.32
N LEU A 400 -3.99 8.36 13.83
CA LEU A 400 -5.25 8.92 14.31
C LEU A 400 -5.76 9.98 13.33
N ASN A 401 -6.90 9.71 12.72
CA ASN A 401 -7.61 10.66 11.85
C ASN A 401 -8.90 11.10 12.55
N VAL A 402 -8.87 12.32 13.10
CA VAL A 402 -9.99 12.87 13.89
C VAL A 402 -11.18 13.28 13.04
N ASP A 403 -10.95 13.70 11.80
CA ASP A 403 -12.01 14.13 10.88
C ASP A 403 -12.91 12.94 10.48
N MET A 404 -12.29 11.76 10.31
CA MET A 404 -12.98 10.54 9.90
C MET A 404 -13.38 9.64 11.07
N ASP A 405 -13.04 10.00 12.32
CA ASP A 405 -13.17 9.15 13.51
C ASP A 405 -12.50 7.78 13.33
N LYS A 406 -11.28 7.78 12.76
CA LYS A 406 -10.53 6.57 12.42
C LYS A 406 -9.20 6.45 13.14
N ALA A 407 -8.89 5.23 13.54
CA ALA A 407 -7.60 4.85 14.10
C ALA A 407 -7.08 3.58 13.40
N THR A 408 -5.87 3.62 12.85
CA THR A 408 -5.24 2.48 12.18
C THR A 408 -3.84 2.23 12.69
N ILE A 409 -3.44 0.96 12.82
CA ILE A 409 -2.08 0.57 13.21
C ILE A 409 -1.35 -0.06 12.01
N GLY A 410 -0.08 0.25 11.83
CA GLY A 410 0.74 -0.31 10.76
C GLY A 410 1.64 0.72 10.09
N THR A 411 1.88 0.52 8.80
CA THR A 411 2.78 1.34 7.98
C THR A 411 2.07 2.49 7.24
N GLN A 412 0.82 2.81 7.58
CA GLN A 412 0.02 3.81 6.85
C GLN A 412 0.66 5.21 6.87
N VAL A 413 1.31 5.59 7.98
CA VAL A 413 2.04 6.87 8.08
C VAL A 413 3.18 6.92 7.07
N GLU A 414 4.01 5.87 7.01
CA GLU A 414 5.10 5.76 6.04
C GLU A 414 4.57 5.70 4.60
N LEU A 415 3.43 5.05 4.38
CA LEU A 415 2.81 4.98 3.05
C LEU A 415 2.37 6.38 2.56
N ILE A 416 1.82 7.22 3.44
CA ILE A 416 1.50 8.63 3.12
C ILE A 416 2.79 9.36 2.73
N GLU A 417 3.83 9.29 3.56
CA GLU A 417 5.13 9.93 3.31
C GLU A 417 5.70 9.51 1.94
N LEU A 418 5.74 8.20 1.65
CA LEU A 418 6.26 7.65 0.39
C LEU A 418 5.48 8.14 -0.84
N ILE A 419 4.15 8.16 -0.77
CA ILE A 419 3.32 8.55 -1.90
C ILE A 419 3.41 10.05 -2.15
N VAL A 420 3.30 10.87 -1.09
CA VAL A 420 3.39 12.33 -1.20
C VAL A 420 4.75 12.74 -1.81
N GLN A 421 5.85 12.16 -1.32
CA GLN A 421 7.19 12.40 -1.87
C GLN A 421 7.31 11.95 -3.33
N LYS A 422 6.82 10.75 -3.65
CA LYS A 422 6.90 10.20 -5.00
C LYS A 422 6.17 11.09 -6.02
N LEU A 423 4.96 11.55 -5.67
CA LEU A 423 4.14 12.43 -6.51
C LEU A 423 4.77 13.81 -6.66
N TYR A 424 5.33 14.36 -5.57
CA TYR A 424 5.98 15.67 -5.60
C TYR A 424 7.23 15.68 -6.49
N LYS A 425 8.04 14.62 -6.41
CA LYS A 425 9.26 14.45 -7.22
C LYS A 425 9.00 14.08 -8.67
N ASN A 426 7.87 13.42 -8.94
CA ASN A 426 7.51 12.93 -10.26
C ASN A 426 6.04 13.28 -10.59
N PRO A 427 5.78 14.55 -10.96
CA PRO A 427 4.43 15.05 -11.24
C PRO A 427 3.70 14.31 -12.36
N SER A 428 4.41 13.63 -13.27
CA SER A 428 3.79 12.82 -14.33
C SER A 428 2.92 11.68 -13.79
N LEU A 429 3.13 11.28 -12.54
CA LEU A 429 2.38 10.22 -11.87
C LEU A 429 1.08 10.70 -11.20
N LEU A 430 0.87 12.03 -11.08
CA LEU A 430 -0.30 12.60 -10.41
C LEU A 430 -1.63 12.22 -11.07
N PRO A 431 -1.84 12.37 -12.39
CA PRO A 431 -3.16 12.21 -13.01
C PRO A 431 -3.77 10.83 -12.72
N ASP A 432 -2.97 9.77 -12.83
CA ASP A 432 -3.43 8.40 -12.59
C ASP A 432 -3.74 8.13 -11.11
N PHE A 433 -2.94 8.71 -10.21
CA PHE A 433 -3.10 8.49 -8.78
C PHE A 433 -4.28 9.27 -8.18
N VAL A 434 -4.38 10.57 -8.47
CA VAL A 434 -5.45 11.43 -7.90
C VAL A 434 -6.83 11.05 -8.42
N ASN A 435 -6.89 10.35 -9.55
CA ASN A 435 -8.12 9.81 -10.11
C ASN A 435 -8.62 8.54 -9.38
N LEU A 436 -7.89 7.98 -8.41
CA LEU A 436 -8.38 6.86 -7.59
C LEU A 436 -9.54 7.30 -6.67
N HIS A 437 -10.30 6.34 -6.13
CA HIS A 437 -11.49 6.65 -5.34
C HIS A 437 -11.13 7.35 -4.01
N HIS A 438 -11.55 8.59 -3.81
CA HIS A 438 -11.25 9.36 -2.58
C HIS A 438 -12.53 9.83 -1.86
N GLY A 439 -13.64 9.11 -2.06
CA GLY A 439 -14.93 9.42 -1.46
C GLY A 439 -15.47 10.78 -1.91
N THR A 440 -15.94 11.57 -0.95
CA THR A 440 -16.51 12.92 -1.19
C THR A 440 -15.50 14.06 -1.02
N TYR A 441 -14.22 13.73 -0.78
CA TYR A 441 -13.18 14.74 -0.60
C TYR A 441 -12.97 15.52 -1.91
N LYS A 442 -12.96 16.85 -1.83
CA LYS A 442 -12.76 17.72 -3.01
C LYS A 442 -11.28 18.05 -3.15
N SER A 443 -10.66 17.60 -4.23
CA SER A 443 -9.27 17.91 -4.54
C SER A 443 -9.12 19.35 -5.03
N VAL A 444 -7.95 19.94 -4.79
CA VAL A 444 -7.49 21.10 -5.55
C VAL A 444 -6.99 20.67 -6.94
N ASP A 445 -6.94 21.60 -7.88
CA ASP A 445 -6.33 21.36 -9.19
C ASP A 445 -4.79 21.31 -9.05
N TYR A 446 -4.20 20.19 -9.44
CA TYR A 446 -2.76 19.94 -9.30
C TYR A 446 -1.92 20.68 -10.36
N LEU A 447 -2.54 21.29 -11.38
CA LEU A 447 -1.88 22.04 -12.47
C LEU A 447 -2.06 23.56 -12.39
N GLN A 448 -2.72 24.09 -11.36
CA GLN A 448 -2.89 25.54 -11.27
C GLN A 448 -1.56 26.27 -11.00
N GLY A 449 -1.25 27.27 -11.83
CA GLY A 449 -0.17 28.23 -11.59
C GLY A 449 1.23 27.82 -12.07
N GLY A 450 1.37 26.73 -12.83
CA GLY A 450 2.65 26.35 -13.46
C GLY A 450 3.66 25.66 -12.54
N PHE A 451 3.24 25.25 -11.33
CA PHE A 451 4.04 24.46 -10.40
C PHE A 451 3.22 23.27 -9.88
N THR A 452 3.88 22.19 -9.48
CA THR A 452 3.21 20.98 -9.01
C THR A 452 2.74 21.15 -7.56
N VAL A 453 1.46 20.85 -7.33
CA VAL A 453 0.84 20.81 -6.00
C VAL A 453 0.43 19.39 -5.66
N VAL A 454 0.78 18.93 -4.47
CA VAL A 454 0.38 17.62 -3.95
C VAL A 454 -0.45 17.81 -2.69
N ASP A 455 -1.74 17.50 -2.78
CA ASP A 455 -2.64 17.51 -1.62
C ASP A 455 -2.45 16.24 -0.78
N THR A 456 -1.73 16.39 0.34
CA THR A 456 -1.50 15.36 1.34
C THR A 456 -2.78 14.72 1.86
N PHE A 457 -3.85 15.49 2.06
CA PHE A 457 -5.10 14.96 2.60
C PHE A 457 -5.87 14.19 1.51
N LEU A 458 -5.78 14.60 0.25
CA LEU A 458 -6.27 13.78 -0.87
C LEU A 458 -5.55 12.42 -0.91
N VAL A 459 -4.22 12.43 -0.82
CA VAL A 459 -3.40 11.20 -0.78
C VAL A 459 -3.84 10.30 0.37
N GLU A 460 -4.06 10.86 1.55
CA GLU A 460 -4.54 10.12 2.71
C GLU A 460 -5.92 9.50 2.45
N ARG A 461 -6.87 10.25 1.88
CA ARG A 461 -8.22 9.73 1.56
C ARG A 461 -8.17 8.61 0.54
N ILE A 462 -7.26 8.71 -0.44
CA ILE A 462 -7.01 7.63 -1.42
C ILE A 462 -6.44 6.41 -0.70
N ILE A 463 -5.44 6.55 0.17
CA ILE A 463 -4.88 5.42 0.94
C ILE A 463 -5.95 4.78 1.83
N LEU A 464 -6.79 5.57 2.48
CA LEU A 464 -7.83 5.09 3.37
C LEU A 464 -8.85 4.18 2.65
N LEU A 465 -9.18 4.52 1.40
CA LEU A 465 -10.22 3.85 0.63
C LEU A 465 -9.71 2.84 -0.39
N ASN A 466 -8.42 2.88 -0.74
CA ASN A 466 -7.79 2.01 -1.75
C ASN A 466 -6.57 1.26 -1.20
N GLY A 467 -6.26 1.41 0.08
CA GLY A 467 -5.11 0.76 0.72
C GLY A 467 -5.34 -0.72 0.94
N PHE A 468 -4.29 -1.51 0.68
CA PHE A 468 -4.27 -2.94 0.93
C PHE A 468 -3.25 -3.25 2.02
N GLY A 469 -3.70 -3.86 3.12
CA GLY A 469 -2.81 -4.64 3.97
C GLY A 469 -2.32 -5.87 3.20
N CYS A 470 -1.03 -6.17 3.29
CA CYS A 470 -0.42 -7.27 2.54
C CYS A 470 0.61 -8.07 3.37
N PRO A 471 0.64 -9.41 3.25
CA PRO A 471 1.75 -10.21 3.75
C PRO A 471 3.00 -10.01 2.90
N LEU A 472 4.16 -10.48 3.40
CA LEU A 472 5.34 -10.64 2.55
C LEU A 472 5.06 -11.64 1.42
N LEU A 473 4.48 -12.80 1.76
CA LEU A 473 4.11 -13.87 0.84
C LEU A 473 2.73 -14.43 1.18
N SER A 474 1.82 -14.50 0.21
CA SER A 474 0.54 -15.20 0.40
C SER A 474 0.71 -16.71 0.61
N HIS A 475 1.82 -17.28 0.16
CA HIS A 475 2.20 -18.66 0.45
C HIS A 475 2.30 -18.93 1.96
N GLU A 476 2.89 -18.00 2.72
CA GLU A 476 3.06 -18.15 4.17
C GLU A 476 1.72 -17.99 4.90
N SER A 477 0.87 -17.05 4.44
CA SER A 477 -0.51 -16.92 4.94
C SER A 477 -1.33 -18.20 4.69
N HIS A 478 -1.19 -18.80 3.51
CA HIS A 478 -1.83 -20.08 3.18
C HIS A 478 -1.38 -21.20 4.12
N ILE A 479 -0.06 -21.36 4.31
CA ILE A 479 0.51 -22.34 5.25
C ILE A 479 -0.02 -22.14 6.67
N HIS A 480 -0.11 -20.88 7.15
CA HIS A 480 -0.59 -20.57 8.48
C HIS A 480 -2.07 -20.97 8.65
N SER A 481 -2.92 -20.61 7.68
CA SER A 481 -4.33 -20.99 7.63
C SER A 481 -4.51 -22.52 7.72
N MET A 482 -3.67 -23.26 7.00
CA MET A 482 -3.72 -24.73 6.91
C MET A 482 -3.21 -25.48 8.14
N LYS A 483 -2.35 -24.86 8.97
CA LYS A 483 -1.82 -25.50 10.19
C LYS A 483 -2.84 -25.60 11.33
N GLY A 484 -4.03 -25.01 11.19
CA GLY A 484 -5.14 -25.21 12.13
C GLY A 484 -4.97 -24.46 13.45
N ASP A 485 -4.25 -23.34 13.44
CA ASP A 485 -4.06 -22.43 14.58
C ASP A 485 -5.36 -21.60 14.85
N TYR A 486 -6.53 -22.23 14.75
CA TYR A 486 -7.85 -21.62 14.96
C TYR A 486 -8.04 -21.07 16.39
N GLY A 487 -7.20 -21.48 17.34
CA GLY A 487 -7.13 -20.88 18.69
C GLY A 487 -6.40 -19.54 18.74
N SER A 488 -5.46 -19.31 17.81
CA SER A 488 -4.77 -18.03 17.62
C SER A 488 -5.49 -17.12 16.62
N ALA A 489 -6.54 -17.59 15.92
CA ALA A 489 -7.49 -16.72 15.19
C ALA A 489 -8.16 -15.66 16.09
N LYS A 490 -8.15 -15.84 17.43
CA LYS A 490 -8.50 -14.79 18.40
C LYS A 490 -7.42 -13.72 18.62
N LYS A 491 -6.16 -13.98 18.26
CA LYS A 491 -5.03 -13.02 18.25
C LYS A 491 -4.75 -12.49 16.84
N ALA A 492 -4.98 -13.30 15.82
CA ALA A 492 -4.81 -13.00 14.40
C ALA A 492 -6.17 -12.74 13.75
N ASN A 493 -6.76 -11.59 14.06
CA ASN A 493 -7.58 -10.91 13.07
C ASN A 493 -6.56 -10.53 11.97
N GLU A 494 -6.49 -11.29 10.86
CA GLU A 494 -5.49 -11.23 9.77
C GLU A 494 -5.25 -9.81 9.23
N ARG A 495 -4.56 -8.99 10.00
CA ARG A 495 -4.34 -7.57 9.74
C ARG A 495 -2.87 -7.41 9.52
N PHE A 496 -2.52 -7.13 8.28
CA PHE A 496 -1.14 -6.93 7.91
C PHE A 496 -0.67 -5.55 8.39
N HIS A 497 0.51 -5.53 8.99
CA HIS A 497 1.17 -4.29 9.38
C HIS A 497 1.73 -3.55 8.17
N SER A 498 2.21 -4.29 7.16
CA SER A 498 2.60 -3.76 5.86
C SER A 498 1.38 -3.36 5.04
N SER A 499 1.53 -2.30 4.24
CA SER A 499 0.46 -1.76 3.42
C SER A 499 0.97 -1.13 2.13
N GLY A 500 0.11 -1.06 1.12
CA GLY A 500 0.41 -0.40 -0.14
C GLY A 500 -0.83 -0.02 -0.94
N VAL A 501 -0.62 0.68 -2.05
CA VAL A 501 -1.66 1.02 -3.03
C VAL A 501 -1.29 0.39 -4.37
N TRP A 502 -2.26 -0.30 -4.97
CA TRP A 502 -2.18 -0.93 -6.28
C TRP A 502 -3.29 -0.35 -7.14
N SER A 503 -2.92 0.48 -8.12
CA SER A 503 -3.84 1.34 -8.85
C SER A 503 -4.90 0.54 -9.61
N MET A 504 -4.52 -0.53 -10.33
CA MET A 504 -5.48 -1.36 -11.06
C MET A 504 -6.37 -2.16 -10.09
N ALA A 505 -5.78 -2.74 -9.05
CA ALA A 505 -6.54 -3.46 -8.03
C ALA A 505 -7.57 -2.58 -7.29
N SER A 506 -7.34 -1.27 -7.23
CA SER A 506 -8.25 -0.29 -6.61
C SER A 506 -9.59 -0.14 -7.36
N TYR A 507 -9.67 -0.57 -8.62
CA TYR A 507 -10.91 -0.59 -9.41
C TYR A 507 -11.75 -1.85 -9.22
N ILE A 508 -11.29 -2.84 -8.45
CA ILE A 508 -12.07 -4.04 -8.19
C ILE A 508 -13.07 -3.77 -7.07
N ASN A 509 -14.36 -3.99 -7.35
CA ASN A 509 -15.44 -3.80 -6.39
C ASN A 509 -15.60 -4.99 -5.43
N HIS A 510 -16.26 -4.75 -4.31
CA HIS A 510 -16.55 -5.77 -3.32
C HIS A 510 -17.68 -6.71 -3.77
N SER A 511 -17.46 -8.02 -3.64
CA SER A 511 -18.55 -9.00 -3.51
C SER A 511 -18.16 -10.05 -2.48
N CYS A 512 -19.08 -10.40 -1.58
CA CYS A 512 -18.88 -11.56 -0.70
C CYS A 512 -18.84 -12.86 -1.51
N LEU A 513 -19.53 -12.91 -2.65
CA LEU A 513 -19.43 -13.99 -3.62
C LEU A 513 -18.46 -13.58 -4.75
N SER A 514 -17.19 -13.44 -4.38
CA SER A 514 -16.13 -12.98 -5.28
C SER A 514 -15.87 -13.93 -6.43
N ASN A 515 -15.40 -13.37 -7.54
CA ASN A 515 -15.04 -14.13 -8.74
C ASN A 515 -13.56 -13.95 -9.16
N ALA A 516 -12.78 -13.22 -8.37
CA ALA A 516 -11.33 -13.18 -8.43
C ALA A 516 -10.72 -13.25 -7.03
N ARG A 517 -9.43 -13.59 -6.97
CA ARG A 517 -8.66 -13.64 -5.74
C ARG A 517 -7.33 -12.94 -5.92
N ARG A 518 -6.93 -12.18 -4.90
CA ARG A 518 -5.63 -11.49 -4.81
C ARG A 518 -4.65 -12.30 -3.97
N SER A 519 -3.38 -12.20 -4.31
CA SER A 519 -2.25 -12.71 -3.52
C SER A 519 -1.02 -11.81 -3.70
N PHE A 520 0.03 -12.04 -2.90
CA PHE A 520 1.18 -11.15 -2.81
C PHE A 520 2.52 -11.89 -2.82
N ILE A 521 3.50 -11.26 -3.48
CA ILE A 521 4.93 -11.56 -3.37
C ILE A 521 5.67 -10.22 -3.26
N GLY A 522 6.09 -9.85 -2.04
CA GLY A 522 6.66 -8.53 -1.76
C GLY A 522 5.70 -7.41 -2.16
N ASP A 523 6.17 -6.47 -2.98
CA ASP A 523 5.36 -5.36 -3.50
C ASP A 523 4.58 -5.67 -4.80
N MET A 524 4.48 -6.94 -5.19
CA MET A 524 3.69 -7.40 -6.33
C MET A 524 2.36 -8.00 -5.84
N MET A 525 1.24 -7.54 -6.42
CA MET A 525 -0.07 -8.15 -6.25
C MET A 525 -0.42 -8.98 -7.49
N ILE A 526 -0.78 -10.23 -7.27
CA ILE A 526 -1.20 -11.16 -8.32
C ILE A 526 -2.70 -11.36 -8.18
N VAL A 527 -3.46 -11.15 -9.25
CA VAL A 527 -4.91 -11.34 -9.25
C VAL A 527 -5.30 -12.36 -10.29
N ARG A 528 -6.01 -13.41 -9.86
CA ARG A 528 -6.48 -14.52 -10.71
C ARG A 528 -7.99 -14.66 -10.66
N ALA A 529 -8.57 -15.10 -11.78
CA ALA A 529 -9.98 -15.49 -11.82
C ALA A 529 -10.20 -16.71 -10.91
N SER A 530 -11.19 -16.66 -10.03
CA SER A 530 -11.52 -17.77 -9.12
C SER A 530 -12.54 -18.74 -9.70
N ARG A 531 -13.08 -18.42 -10.88
CA ARG A 531 -14.07 -19.20 -11.64
C ARG A 531 -13.95 -18.86 -13.11
N ASP A 532 -14.61 -19.64 -13.96
CA ASP A 532 -14.78 -19.31 -15.37
C ASP A 532 -15.63 -18.04 -15.50
N LEU A 533 -15.14 -17.06 -16.28
CA LEU A 533 -15.79 -15.78 -16.48
C LEU A 533 -15.97 -15.49 -17.97
N PRO A 534 -17.21 -15.23 -18.43
CA PRO A 534 -17.45 -14.70 -19.76
C PRO A 534 -16.77 -13.33 -19.98
N PRO A 535 -16.66 -12.87 -21.24
CA PRO A 535 -16.30 -11.48 -21.53
C PRO A 535 -17.27 -10.52 -20.87
N ASN A 536 -16.80 -9.30 -20.56
CA ASN A 536 -17.60 -8.24 -19.97
C ASN A 536 -18.24 -8.60 -18.60
N THR A 537 -17.58 -9.47 -17.84
CA THR A 537 -17.99 -9.77 -16.46
C THR A 537 -17.26 -8.85 -15.50
N GLU A 538 -17.98 -8.21 -14.58
CA GLU A 538 -17.37 -7.41 -13.51
C GLU A 538 -16.53 -8.31 -12.61
N ILE A 539 -15.28 -7.93 -12.40
CA ILE A 539 -14.34 -8.59 -11.50
C ILE A 539 -14.55 -8.04 -10.11
N THR A 540 -14.74 -8.96 -9.16
CA THR A 540 -14.96 -8.64 -7.75
C THR A 540 -14.10 -9.54 -6.86
N PHE A 541 -13.56 -8.97 -5.80
CA PHE A 541 -13.04 -9.72 -4.66
C PHE A 541 -13.60 -9.18 -3.36
N TRP A 542 -13.52 -9.95 -2.28
CA TRP A 542 -13.98 -9.44 -1.00
C TRP A 542 -12.96 -8.46 -0.40
N TYR A 543 -13.44 -7.31 0.07
CA TYR A 543 -12.64 -6.34 0.82
C TYR A 543 -12.37 -6.80 2.25
N LYS A 544 -13.32 -7.56 2.81
CA LYS A 544 -13.28 -8.27 4.09
C LYS A 544 -13.83 -9.67 3.85
N SER A 545 -13.22 -10.69 4.44
CA SER A 545 -13.64 -12.08 4.27
C SER A 545 -15.13 -12.26 4.64
N PRO A 546 -15.93 -12.97 3.83
CA PRO A 546 -17.29 -13.37 4.20
C PRO A 546 -17.31 -14.58 5.16
N MET A 547 -16.17 -15.25 5.35
CA MET A 547 -16.01 -16.38 6.26
C MET A 547 -15.62 -15.86 7.64
N THR A 548 -16.60 -15.58 8.50
CA THR A 548 -16.39 -15.11 9.89
C THR A 548 -17.10 -16.03 10.87
N ASP A 549 -16.46 -16.28 12.01
CA ASP A 549 -17.05 -17.03 13.12
C ASP A 549 -17.94 -16.16 14.02
N ASP A 550 -17.85 -14.82 13.90
CA ASP A 550 -18.66 -13.88 14.69
C ASP A 550 -19.98 -13.58 13.96
N PRO A 551 -21.14 -14.00 14.51
CA PRO A 551 -22.44 -13.71 13.92
C PRO A 551 -22.73 -12.20 13.82
N LYS A 552 -22.06 -11.35 14.60
CA LYS A 552 -22.20 -9.88 14.54
C LYS A 552 -21.55 -9.26 13.30
N GLU A 553 -20.64 -9.98 12.67
CA GLU A 553 -19.97 -9.56 11.44
C GLU A 553 -20.70 -10.01 10.16
N SER A 554 -21.87 -10.63 10.30
CA SER A 554 -22.72 -11.07 9.18
C SER A 554 -24.06 -10.30 9.15
N PRO A 555 -24.42 -9.63 8.03
CA PRO A 555 -23.63 -9.48 6.81
C PRO A 555 -22.42 -8.58 7.01
N VAL A 556 -21.40 -8.74 6.16
CA VAL A 556 -20.13 -8.01 6.24
C VAL A 556 -20.35 -6.50 6.37
N ASN A 557 -19.74 -5.90 7.40
CA ASN A 557 -19.80 -4.45 7.62
C ASN A 557 -18.77 -3.70 6.76
N LEU A 558 -19.29 -2.96 5.77
CA LEU A 558 -18.53 -2.15 4.81
C LEU A 558 -18.74 -0.64 5.01
N GLN A 559 -19.21 -0.20 6.19
CA GLN A 559 -19.44 1.22 6.48
C GLN A 559 -18.20 2.10 6.25
N HIS A 560 -17.00 1.54 6.40
CA HIS A 560 -15.73 2.22 6.07
C HIS A 560 -15.69 2.77 4.64
N TRP A 561 -16.29 2.06 3.68
CA TRP A 561 -16.38 2.46 2.28
C TRP A 561 -17.69 3.17 1.94
N GLY A 562 -18.57 3.37 2.91
CA GLY A 562 -19.82 4.11 2.73
C GLY A 562 -20.93 3.36 1.97
N PHE A 563 -20.85 2.03 1.80
CA PHE A 563 -21.90 1.26 1.13
C PHE A 563 -22.27 -0.05 1.86
N LYS A 564 -23.40 -0.65 1.46
CA LYS A 564 -23.82 -1.99 1.88
C LYS A 564 -23.69 -2.93 0.69
N CYS A 565 -23.07 -4.11 0.89
CA CYS A 565 -22.97 -5.10 -0.19
C CYS A 565 -24.37 -5.60 -0.58
N ASP A 566 -24.64 -5.62 -1.88
CA ASP A 566 -25.89 -6.06 -2.50
C ASP A 566 -25.76 -7.44 -3.17
N CYS A 567 -24.65 -8.16 -2.98
CA CYS A 567 -24.51 -9.50 -3.54
C CYS A 567 -25.58 -10.48 -2.98
N ILE A 568 -25.81 -11.57 -3.71
CA ILE A 568 -26.87 -12.54 -3.38
C ILE A 568 -26.74 -13.12 -1.96
N LEU A 569 -25.52 -13.32 -1.45
CA LEU A 569 -25.28 -13.77 -0.08
C LEU A 569 -25.78 -12.75 0.95
N CYS A 570 -25.44 -11.48 0.77
CA CYS A 570 -25.86 -10.42 1.70
C CYS A 570 -27.36 -10.14 1.61
N GLN A 571 -27.96 -10.26 0.43
CA GLN A 571 -29.41 -10.15 0.26
C GLN A 571 -30.13 -11.27 1.01
N ASP A 572 -29.70 -12.53 0.82
CA ASP A 572 -30.27 -13.69 1.50
C ASP A 572 -30.17 -13.54 3.02
N THR A 573 -28.98 -13.26 3.55
CA THR A 573 -28.75 -13.08 4.99
C THR A 573 -29.64 -11.97 5.60
N ARG A 574 -29.89 -10.89 4.87
CA ARG A 574 -30.78 -9.81 5.33
C ARG A 574 -32.26 -10.19 5.30
N SER A 575 -32.65 -11.08 4.39
CA SER A 575 -34.03 -11.57 4.29
C SER A 575 -34.40 -12.63 5.34
N LEU A 576 -33.41 -13.24 6.01
CA LEU A 576 -33.64 -14.24 7.05
C LEU A 576 -34.40 -13.69 8.26
N SER A 577 -35.39 -14.45 8.75
CA SER A 577 -36.08 -14.15 10.00
C SER A 577 -35.15 -14.26 11.21
N LYS A 578 -35.47 -13.53 12.29
CA LYS A 578 -34.71 -13.58 13.55
C LYS A 578 -34.66 -15.00 14.14
N ASP A 579 -35.74 -15.77 14.00
CA ASP A 579 -35.84 -17.14 14.53
C ASP A 579 -34.92 -18.10 13.79
N VAL A 580 -34.90 -18.05 12.45
CA VAL A 580 -34.00 -18.89 11.64
C VAL A 580 -32.55 -18.55 11.95
N ARG A 581 -32.21 -17.27 12.04
CA ARG A 581 -30.85 -16.82 12.38
C ARG A 581 -30.43 -17.31 13.78
N SER A 582 -31.30 -17.16 14.77
CA SER A 582 -31.05 -17.64 16.14
C SER A 582 -30.85 -19.16 16.18
N ASN A 583 -31.67 -19.91 15.44
CA ASN A 583 -31.56 -21.36 15.34
C ASN A 583 -30.21 -21.78 14.71
N ARG A 584 -29.83 -21.18 13.59
CA ARG A 584 -28.52 -21.45 12.94
C ARG A 584 -27.35 -21.17 13.89
N ASN A 585 -27.36 -20.03 14.59
CA ASN A 585 -26.33 -19.68 15.57
C ASN A 585 -26.21 -20.70 16.70
N LYS A 586 -27.35 -21.22 17.19
CA LYS A 586 -27.37 -22.28 18.22
C LYS A 586 -26.77 -23.58 17.69
N LEU A 587 -27.18 -24.02 16.50
CA LEU A 587 -26.66 -25.22 15.85
C LEU A 587 -25.14 -25.14 15.61
N LEU A 588 -24.65 -23.99 15.16
CA LEU A 588 -23.22 -23.74 14.97
C LEU A 588 -22.44 -23.77 16.30
N ALA A 589 -22.98 -23.17 17.36
CA ALA A 589 -22.39 -23.24 18.70
C ALA A 589 -22.33 -24.70 19.22
N ASP A 590 -23.40 -25.47 18.98
CA ASP A 590 -23.46 -26.89 19.33
C ASP A 590 -22.42 -27.71 18.54
N LEU A 591 -22.27 -27.48 17.23
CA LEU A 591 -21.26 -28.11 16.39
C LEU A 591 -19.85 -27.82 16.89
N ARG A 592 -19.52 -26.55 17.17
CA ARG A 592 -18.21 -26.15 17.74
C ARG A 592 -17.91 -26.90 19.03
N ARG A 593 -18.90 -27.11 19.90
CA ARG A 593 -18.76 -27.88 21.13
C ARG A 593 -18.56 -29.38 20.84
N LEU A 594 -19.28 -29.94 19.87
CA LEU A 594 -19.19 -31.36 19.52
C LEU A 594 -17.84 -31.73 18.92
N PHE A 595 -17.31 -30.91 18.00
CA PHE A 595 -15.99 -31.13 17.39
C PHE A 595 -14.83 -30.99 18.38
N LYS A 596 -15.00 -30.26 19.49
CA LYS A 596 -14.00 -30.13 20.56
C LYS A 596 -13.96 -31.29 21.55
N ARG A 597 -14.90 -32.24 21.48
CA ARG A 597 -14.94 -33.37 22.44
C ARG A 597 -13.83 -34.39 22.11
N PRO A 598 -13.08 -34.89 23.12
CA PRO A 598 -12.06 -35.93 22.89
C PRO A 598 -12.61 -37.19 22.21
N LYS A 599 -13.84 -37.60 22.57
CA LYS A 599 -14.58 -38.68 21.90
C LYS A 599 -15.76 -38.09 21.14
N MET A 600 -15.54 -37.82 19.85
CA MET A 600 -16.56 -37.24 18.98
C MET A 600 -17.74 -38.20 18.73
N ASN A 601 -18.96 -37.72 18.96
CA ASN A 601 -20.17 -38.45 18.57
C ASN A 601 -20.51 -38.09 17.11
N LEU A 602 -19.90 -38.81 16.17
CA LEU A 602 -20.05 -38.53 14.73
C LEU A 602 -21.51 -38.60 14.25
N PRO A 603 -22.34 -39.59 14.65
CA PRO A 603 -23.77 -39.59 14.30
C PRO A 603 -24.49 -38.31 14.76
N LYS A 604 -24.20 -37.82 15.97
CA LYS A 604 -24.82 -36.58 16.45
C LYS A 604 -24.33 -35.34 15.71
N ILE A 605 -23.07 -35.33 15.29
CA ILE A 605 -22.51 -34.27 14.44
C ILE A 605 -23.20 -34.28 13.08
N GLU A 606 -23.27 -35.45 12.41
CA GLU A 606 -23.98 -35.60 11.13
C GLU A 606 -25.44 -35.13 11.23
N ASP A 607 -26.17 -35.54 12.27
CA ASP A 607 -27.55 -35.12 12.55
C ASP A 607 -27.70 -33.60 12.74
N THR A 608 -26.79 -32.98 13.49
CA THR A 608 -26.79 -31.53 13.74
C THR A 608 -26.49 -30.75 12.46
N ILE A 609 -25.54 -31.23 11.63
CA ILE A 609 -25.23 -30.64 10.32
C ILE A 609 -26.43 -30.79 9.38
N SER A 610 -27.09 -31.96 9.37
CA SER A 610 -28.30 -32.19 8.57
C SER A 610 -29.42 -31.23 8.96
N THR A 611 -29.62 -31.04 10.27
CA THR A 611 -30.58 -30.06 10.81
C THR A 611 -30.24 -28.64 10.37
N LEU A 612 -28.96 -28.25 10.44
CA LEU A 612 -28.50 -26.95 9.97
C LEU A 612 -28.73 -26.79 8.46
N ALA A 613 -28.39 -27.80 7.65
CA ALA A 613 -28.62 -27.80 6.22
C ALA A 613 -30.10 -27.67 5.85
N GLY A 614 -31.00 -28.27 6.64
CA GLY A 614 -32.45 -28.16 6.50
C GLY A 614 -33.01 -26.74 6.72
N THR A 615 -32.23 -25.85 7.34
CA THR A 615 -32.63 -24.43 7.49
C THR A 615 -32.42 -23.61 6.22
N TYR A 616 -31.84 -24.17 5.16
CA TYR A 616 -31.59 -23.50 3.88
C TYR A 616 -32.63 -23.92 2.84
N HIS A 617 -33.37 -22.95 2.30
CA HIS A 617 -34.44 -23.21 1.33
C HIS A 617 -33.97 -23.20 -0.12
N ARG A 618 -32.88 -22.49 -0.44
CA ARG A 618 -32.32 -22.41 -1.79
C ARG A 618 -31.15 -23.38 -1.98
N PRO A 619 -30.94 -23.91 -3.20
CA PRO A 619 -29.85 -24.81 -3.49
C PRO A 619 -28.49 -24.09 -3.34
N ALA A 620 -27.48 -24.82 -2.88
CA ALA A 620 -26.16 -24.25 -2.63
C ALA A 620 -25.46 -23.76 -3.92
N SER A 621 -25.84 -24.33 -5.07
CA SER A 621 -25.40 -23.90 -6.41
C SER A 621 -25.89 -22.51 -6.79
N GLU A 622 -26.97 -22.01 -6.20
CA GLU A 622 -27.45 -20.63 -6.36
C GLU A 622 -26.93 -19.70 -5.26
N ILE A 623 -27.07 -20.14 -4.01
CA ILE A 623 -26.62 -19.40 -2.83
C ILE A 623 -25.73 -20.31 -1.97
N PRO A 624 -24.40 -20.09 -1.97
CA PRO A 624 -23.50 -20.83 -1.11
C PRO A 624 -23.91 -20.80 0.36
N ARG A 625 -23.83 -21.96 1.01
CA ARG A 625 -24.16 -22.22 2.42
C ARG A 625 -22.88 -22.25 3.24
N LEU A 626 -22.22 -21.09 3.34
CA LEU A 626 -20.86 -20.94 3.89
C LEU A 626 -20.66 -21.59 5.27
N GLU A 627 -21.69 -21.54 6.12
CA GLU A 627 -21.67 -22.10 7.48
C GLU A 627 -21.56 -23.64 7.53
N LEU A 628 -21.84 -24.33 6.42
CA LEU A 628 -21.76 -25.80 6.33
C LEU A 628 -20.38 -26.31 5.89
N ASP A 629 -19.54 -25.45 5.29
CA ASP A 629 -18.26 -25.85 4.72
C ASP A 629 -17.31 -26.43 5.78
N SER A 630 -16.98 -25.66 6.81
CA SER A 630 -16.07 -26.11 7.88
C SER A 630 -16.53 -27.41 8.58
N PRO A 631 -17.81 -27.57 8.97
CA PRO A 631 -18.32 -28.85 9.49
C PRO A 631 -18.19 -30.03 8.51
N TYR A 632 -18.51 -29.84 7.23
CA TYR A 632 -18.38 -30.91 6.23
C TYR A 632 -16.94 -31.28 5.96
N LEU A 633 -16.04 -30.30 5.80
CA LEU A 633 -14.61 -30.53 5.63
C LEU A 633 -14.01 -31.29 6.83
N SER A 634 -14.41 -30.92 8.04
CA SER A 634 -13.97 -31.59 9.26
C SER A 634 -14.39 -33.06 9.29
N LEU A 635 -15.65 -33.37 8.92
CA LEU A 635 -16.10 -34.76 8.79
C LEU A 635 -15.34 -35.51 7.70
N ALA A 636 -15.09 -34.89 6.55
CA ALA A 636 -14.34 -35.49 5.47
C ALA A 636 -12.92 -35.90 5.93
N ALA A 637 -12.22 -35.00 6.62
CA ALA A 637 -10.90 -35.25 7.17
C ALA A 637 -10.92 -36.38 8.22
N ILE A 638 -11.89 -36.37 9.15
CA ILE A 638 -12.04 -37.41 10.19
C ILE A 638 -12.29 -38.78 9.56
N TYR A 639 -13.19 -38.85 8.57
CA TYR A 639 -13.51 -40.11 7.89
C TYR A 639 -12.34 -40.63 7.05
N ALA A 640 -11.62 -39.75 6.35
CA ALA A 640 -10.41 -40.12 5.64
C ALA A 640 -9.36 -40.71 6.60
N SER A 641 -9.17 -40.06 7.76
CA SER A 641 -8.20 -40.50 8.78
C SER A 641 -8.58 -41.83 9.43
N SER A 642 -9.87 -42.17 9.39
CA SER A 642 -10.41 -43.42 9.94
C SER A 642 -10.52 -44.54 8.90
N GLY A 643 -9.99 -44.36 7.68
CA GLY A 643 -10.10 -45.33 6.58
C GLY A 643 -11.51 -45.48 5.99
N LYS A 644 -12.45 -44.59 6.33
CA LYS A 644 -13.84 -44.62 5.85
C LYS A 644 -13.97 -43.76 4.59
N HIS A 645 -13.31 -44.19 3.52
CA HIS A 645 -13.12 -43.37 2.31
C HIS A 645 -14.43 -42.96 1.62
N GLU A 646 -15.46 -43.80 1.60
CA GLU A 646 -16.76 -43.45 0.97
C GLU A 646 -17.42 -42.26 1.67
N LYS A 647 -17.38 -42.25 3.01
CA LYS A 647 -17.89 -41.12 3.80
C LYS A 647 -17.00 -39.90 3.62
N ALA A 648 -15.69 -40.06 3.48
CA ALA A 648 -14.78 -38.97 3.20
C ALA A 648 -15.12 -38.28 1.87
N VAL A 649 -15.34 -39.06 0.80
CA VAL A 649 -15.78 -38.54 -0.50
C VAL A 649 -17.12 -37.81 -0.38
N LYS A 650 -18.12 -38.44 0.24
CA LYS A 650 -19.45 -37.86 0.45
C LYS A 650 -19.38 -36.49 1.12
N PHE A 651 -18.64 -36.36 2.23
CA PHE A 651 -18.56 -35.10 2.95
C PHE A 651 -17.62 -34.09 2.30
N GLY A 652 -16.56 -34.52 1.61
CA GLY A 652 -15.69 -33.63 0.83
C GLY A 652 -16.46 -32.96 -0.32
N ILE A 653 -17.23 -33.73 -1.09
CA ILE A 653 -18.09 -33.19 -2.15
C ILE A 653 -19.13 -32.22 -1.55
N LYS A 654 -19.79 -32.59 -0.45
CA LYS A 654 -20.74 -31.70 0.24
C LYS A 654 -20.10 -30.39 0.72
N SER A 655 -18.84 -30.41 1.12
CA SER A 655 -18.08 -29.19 1.47
C SER A 655 -17.99 -28.26 0.26
N LEU A 656 -17.52 -28.77 -0.87
CA LEU A 656 -17.41 -28.00 -2.11
C LEU A 656 -18.78 -27.51 -2.60
N GLU A 657 -19.80 -28.38 -2.60
CA GLU A 657 -21.16 -28.00 -2.96
C GLU A 657 -21.71 -26.89 -2.06
N SER A 658 -21.41 -26.92 -0.76
CA SER A 658 -21.82 -25.87 0.16
C SER A 658 -21.20 -24.51 -0.17
N LEU A 659 -20.01 -24.48 -0.78
CA LEU A 659 -19.38 -23.27 -1.30
C LEU A 659 -19.91 -22.86 -2.70
N GLY A 660 -20.88 -23.61 -3.24
CA GLY A 660 -21.52 -23.35 -4.53
C GLY A 660 -20.82 -23.99 -5.73
N PHE A 661 -19.90 -24.93 -5.51
CA PHE A 661 -19.36 -25.75 -6.58
C PHE A 661 -20.44 -26.69 -7.13
N VAL A 662 -20.37 -26.99 -8.43
CA VAL A 662 -21.16 -28.06 -9.06
C VAL A 662 -20.17 -29.05 -9.66
N ILE A 663 -20.17 -30.27 -9.13
CA ILE A 663 -19.21 -31.32 -9.47
C ILE A 663 -19.98 -32.49 -10.08
N LYS A 664 -19.43 -33.09 -11.14
CA LYS A 664 -19.94 -34.33 -11.75
C LYS A 664 -18.86 -35.41 -11.76
N GLY A 665 -19.27 -36.69 -11.73
CA GLY A 665 -18.37 -37.84 -11.85
C GLY A 665 -17.63 -38.23 -10.57
N GLY A 666 -18.03 -37.70 -9.41
CA GLY A 666 -17.41 -38.00 -8.11
C GLY A 666 -18.16 -39.01 -7.24
N ASP A 667 -19.25 -39.59 -7.73
CA ASP A 667 -20.11 -40.51 -6.98
C ASP A 667 -19.43 -41.87 -6.73
N ILE A 668 -19.70 -42.44 -5.55
CA ILE A 668 -19.18 -43.74 -5.10
C ILE A 668 -20.36 -44.69 -4.78
N PRO A 669 -20.34 -45.97 -5.23
CA PRO A 669 -19.28 -46.62 -6.00
C PRO A 669 -19.12 -46.02 -7.39
N HIS A 670 -17.88 -45.88 -7.84
CA HIS A 670 -17.58 -45.32 -9.15
C HIS A 670 -17.79 -46.39 -10.22
N ILE A 671 -18.94 -46.33 -10.90
CA ILE A 671 -19.40 -47.37 -11.84
C ILE A 671 -19.14 -46.97 -13.32
N SER A 672 -18.73 -45.73 -13.59
CA SER A 672 -18.59 -45.17 -14.93
C SER A 672 -17.17 -44.63 -15.14
N ASP A 673 -16.64 -44.71 -16.35
CA ASP A 673 -15.38 -44.01 -16.74
C ASP A 673 -15.54 -42.48 -16.87
N ALA A 674 -16.60 -41.91 -16.27
CA ALA A 674 -16.89 -40.49 -16.38
C ALA A 674 -15.84 -39.69 -15.59
N PRO A 675 -15.23 -38.65 -16.19
CA PRO A 675 -14.25 -37.84 -15.49
C PRO A 675 -14.90 -37.03 -14.35
N LEU A 676 -14.08 -36.70 -13.36
CA LEU A 676 -14.41 -35.72 -12.33
C LEU A 676 -14.37 -34.33 -12.96
N VAL A 677 -15.50 -33.65 -13.02
CA VAL A 677 -15.63 -32.34 -13.69
C VAL A 677 -16.24 -31.30 -12.76
N VAL A 678 -15.51 -30.21 -12.52
CA VAL A 678 -16.06 -28.98 -11.94
C VAL A 678 -16.80 -28.22 -13.04
N GLN A 679 -18.13 -28.34 -13.07
CA GLN A 679 -18.98 -27.61 -14.02
C GLN A 679 -19.15 -26.14 -13.64
N LYS A 680 -19.15 -25.86 -12.33
CA LYS A 680 -19.22 -24.52 -11.78
C LYS A 680 -18.29 -24.43 -10.59
N TRP A 681 -17.42 -23.43 -10.62
CA TRP A 681 -16.57 -23.08 -9.49
C TRP A 681 -17.38 -22.28 -8.46
N GLY A 682 -17.20 -22.61 -7.19
CA GLY A 682 -17.83 -21.92 -6.06
C GLY A 682 -16.99 -20.77 -5.52
N LEU A 683 -17.22 -20.43 -4.26
CA LEU A 683 -16.39 -19.49 -3.51
C LEU A 683 -15.02 -20.12 -3.20
N MET A 684 -13.94 -19.46 -3.60
CA MET A 684 -12.58 -20.00 -3.48
C MET A 684 -11.90 -19.61 -2.17
N THR A 685 -11.77 -20.53 -1.22
CA THR A 685 -11.06 -20.35 0.07
C THR A 685 -9.81 -21.23 0.14
N ASP A 686 -8.88 -20.98 1.08
CA ASP A 686 -7.71 -21.86 1.26
C ASP A 686 -8.09 -23.31 1.58
N ALA A 687 -9.20 -23.49 2.31
CA ALA A 687 -9.77 -24.78 2.67
C ALA A 687 -10.22 -25.62 1.45
N VAL A 688 -10.50 -24.98 0.31
CA VAL A 688 -10.82 -25.70 -0.95
C VAL A 688 -9.64 -26.56 -1.41
N VAL A 689 -8.40 -26.08 -1.22
CA VAL A 689 -7.19 -26.86 -1.56
C VAL A 689 -7.13 -28.14 -0.71
N ALA A 690 -7.34 -27.99 0.60
CA ALA A 690 -7.38 -29.09 1.54
C ALA A 690 -8.47 -30.11 1.19
N CYS A 691 -9.66 -29.63 0.85
CA CYS A 691 -10.78 -30.48 0.48
C CYS A 691 -10.47 -31.34 -0.74
N TRP A 692 -9.86 -30.74 -1.79
CA TRP A 692 -9.43 -31.49 -2.96
C TRP A 692 -8.34 -32.52 -2.63
N MET A 693 -7.43 -32.21 -1.72
CA MET A 693 -6.40 -33.17 -1.28
C MET A 693 -6.98 -34.33 -0.45
N ILE A 694 -7.99 -34.08 0.40
CA ILE A 694 -8.74 -35.13 1.11
C ILE A 694 -9.47 -36.02 0.11
N LEU A 695 -10.11 -35.43 -0.91
CA LEU A 695 -10.76 -36.18 -1.99
C LEU A 695 -9.74 -37.00 -2.78
N CYS A 696 -8.58 -36.42 -3.12
CA CYS A 696 -7.48 -37.13 -3.78
C CYS A 696 -7.04 -38.36 -2.96
N ASN A 697 -6.90 -38.22 -1.64
CA ASN A 697 -6.53 -39.32 -0.76
C ASN A 697 -7.61 -40.42 -0.75
N ALA A 698 -8.88 -40.06 -0.61
CA ALA A 698 -9.97 -41.02 -0.59
C ALA A 698 -10.19 -41.72 -1.94
N PHE A 699 -10.08 -40.99 -3.05
CA PHE A 699 -10.17 -41.56 -4.40
C PHE A 699 -9.01 -42.48 -4.73
N ARG A 700 -7.82 -42.31 -4.14
CA ARG A 700 -6.72 -43.24 -4.37
C ARG A 700 -7.09 -44.69 -3.99
N GLU A 701 -7.90 -44.85 -2.96
CA GLU A 701 -8.34 -46.17 -2.48
C GLU A 701 -9.61 -46.65 -3.20
N LEU A 702 -10.47 -45.74 -3.67
CA LEU A 702 -11.79 -46.07 -4.23
C LEU A 702 -11.86 -46.03 -5.77
N ALA A 703 -11.17 -45.08 -6.39
CA ALA A 703 -11.22 -44.77 -7.82
C ALA A 703 -9.93 -44.02 -8.25
N PRO A 704 -8.80 -44.74 -8.48
CA PRO A 704 -7.48 -44.11 -8.68
C PRO A 704 -7.41 -43.08 -9.83
N THR A 705 -8.23 -43.24 -10.88
CA THR A 705 -8.32 -42.29 -12.00
C THR A 705 -8.84 -40.91 -11.58
N LEU A 706 -9.72 -40.84 -10.58
CA LEU A 706 -10.28 -39.60 -10.04
C LEU A 706 -9.29 -38.90 -9.11
N ALA A 707 -8.36 -39.63 -8.48
CA ALA A 707 -7.36 -39.07 -7.57
C ALA A 707 -6.46 -38.04 -8.28
N SER A 708 -5.94 -38.38 -9.47
CA SER A 708 -5.13 -37.47 -10.29
C SER A 708 -5.90 -36.22 -10.72
N GLN A 709 -7.20 -36.36 -11.00
CA GLN A 709 -8.06 -35.22 -11.37
C GLN A 709 -8.32 -34.30 -10.17
N ALA A 710 -8.57 -34.87 -8.99
CA ALA A 710 -8.71 -34.12 -7.74
C ALA A 710 -7.43 -33.35 -7.38
N GLU A 711 -6.24 -33.94 -7.56
CA GLU A 711 -4.96 -33.24 -7.41
C GLU A 711 -4.79 -32.09 -8.41
N GLY A 712 -5.23 -32.28 -9.66
CA GLY A 712 -5.30 -31.20 -10.65
C GLY A 712 -6.15 -30.01 -10.18
N TYR A 713 -7.34 -30.29 -9.63
CA TYR A 713 -8.19 -29.24 -9.05
C TYR A 713 -7.61 -28.61 -7.78
N ALA A 714 -6.88 -29.38 -6.96
CA ALA A 714 -6.13 -28.86 -5.82
C ALA A 714 -5.07 -27.85 -6.29
N ARG A 715 -4.30 -28.17 -7.34
CA ARG A 715 -3.26 -27.30 -7.89
C ARG A 715 -3.83 -26.01 -8.49
N VAL A 716 -4.94 -26.09 -9.23
CA VAL A 716 -5.63 -24.88 -9.74
C VAL A 716 -6.14 -24.02 -8.58
N SER A 717 -6.77 -24.63 -7.58
CA SER A 717 -7.26 -23.92 -6.39
C SER A 717 -6.11 -23.25 -5.63
N TYR A 718 -4.99 -23.96 -5.46
CA TYR A 718 -3.78 -23.42 -4.85
C TYR A 718 -3.22 -22.23 -5.61
N LYS A 719 -3.11 -22.35 -6.94
CA LYS A 719 -2.67 -21.27 -7.82
C LYS A 719 -3.52 -20.01 -7.66
N ILE A 720 -4.84 -20.15 -7.50
CA ILE A 720 -5.75 -19.03 -7.24
C ILE A 720 -5.54 -18.46 -5.84
N CYS A 721 -5.29 -19.30 -4.83
CA CYS A 721 -5.12 -18.86 -3.44
C CYS A 721 -3.79 -18.16 -3.18
N VAL A 722 -2.71 -18.72 -3.73
CA VAL A 722 -1.32 -18.32 -3.49
C VAL A 722 -0.80 -17.38 -4.59
N GLY A 723 -1.38 -17.43 -5.79
CA GLY A 723 -0.99 -16.65 -6.98
C GLY A 723 -0.07 -17.38 -7.94
N GLU A 724 0.54 -18.48 -7.49
CA GLU A 724 1.48 -19.30 -8.23
C GLU A 724 1.35 -20.77 -7.80
N ASP A 725 1.87 -21.68 -8.62
CA ASP A 725 1.84 -23.13 -8.42
C ASP A 725 3.23 -23.78 -8.41
N GLU A 726 4.31 -22.99 -8.48
CA GLU A 726 5.70 -23.46 -8.41
C GLU A 726 6.06 -23.97 -7.00
N THR A 727 5.34 -23.53 -5.97
CA THR A 727 5.52 -24.01 -4.58
C THR A 727 4.54 -25.11 -4.16
N PHE A 728 3.62 -25.55 -5.05
CA PHE A 728 2.60 -26.55 -4.71
C PHE A 728 3.22 -27.86 -4.21
N ASP A 729 4.16 -28.43 -4.96
CA ASP A 729 4.76 -29.75 -4.65
C ASP A 729 5.65 -29.74 -3.39
N ARG A 730 5.99 -28.55 -2.88
CA ARG A 730 6.69 -28.37 -1.60
C ARG A 730 5.72 -28.17 -0.42
N THR A 731 4.46 -27.89 -0.72
CA THR A 731 3.42 -27.60 0.28
C THR A 731 2.46 -28.78 0.42
N TYR A 732 2.16 -29.46 -0.68
CA TYR A 732 1.27 -30.61 -0.74
C TYR A 732 1.91 -31.77 -1.48
N SER A 733 1.53 -32.98 -1.07
CA SER A 733 1.79 -34.19 -1.81
C SER A 733 0.66 -35.18 -1.57
N ARG A 734 0.20 -35.84 -2.63
CA ARG A 734 -0.70 -37.00 -2.51
C ARG A 734 -0.09 -38.18 -1.73
N LEU A 735 1.23 -38.16 -1.53
CA LEU A 735 1.98 -39.15 -0.75
C LEU A 735 2.19 -38.72 0.72
N SER A 736 1.62 -37.59 1.14
CA SER A 736 1.72 -37.13 2.53
C SER A 736 1.06 -38.13 3.50
N ASN A 737 1.63 -38.22 4.70
CA ASN A 737 1.03 -38.96 5.82
C ASN A 737 -0.21 -38.26 6.38
N ARG A 738 -0.42 -36.96 6.08
CA ARG A 738 -1.65 -36.26 6.43
C ARG A 738 -2.70 -36.48 5.34
N VAL A 739 -3.94 -36.71 5.76
CA VAL A 739 -5.06 -36.96 4.83
C VAL A 739 -5.42 -35.76 3.95
N ASP A 740 -5.07 -34.55 4.38
CA ASP A 740 -5.23 -33.32 3.60
C ASP A 740 -4.04 -33.05 2.67
N GLY A 741 -3.13 -34.02 2.49
CA GLY A 741 -1.99 -33.92 1.59
C GLY A 741 -0.93 -32.92 2.04
N PHE A 742 -1.16 -32.17 3.12
CA PHE A 742 -0.28 -31.09 3.56
C PHE A 742 1.06 -31.66 4.02
N LEU A 743 2.16 -31.07 3.57
CA LEU A 743 3.49 -31.42 4.01
C LEU A 743 3.77 -30.63 5.29
N THR A 744 3.95 -31.32 6.42
CA THR A 744 4.44 -30.68 7.63
C THR A 744 5.78 -30.06 7.28
N THR A 745 5.88 -28.74 7.27
CA THR A 745 7.17 -28.04 7.13
C THR A 745 8.06 -28.57 8.24
N SER A 746 8.94 -29.53 7.94
CA SER A 746 10.07 -29.86 8.81
C SER A 746 10.85 -28.57 9.00
N LYS A 747 11.13 -28.26 10.27
CA LYS A 747 11.76 -27.04 10.80
C LYS A 747 12.71 -26.32 9.87
#